data_AF-A0A959S4B8-F1
#
_entry.id   AF-A0A959S4B8-F1
#
_cell.length_a   1.000
_cell.length_b   1.000
_cell.length_c   1.000
_cell.angle_alpha   90.00
_cell.angle_beta   90.00
_cell.angle_gamma   90.00
#
_symmetry.space_group_name_H-M   'P 1'
#
loop_
_entity.id
_entity.type
_entity.pdbx_description
1 polymer ?
#
loop_
_entity_poly.entity_id
_entity_poly.type
_entity_poly.pdbx_seq_one_letter_code
_entity_poly.pdbx_strand_id
1 'polypeptide(L)'
;MHYSTLSLGKRIFVVLLALVGIGQSAIAQDHSVAREWNEVLLEAIRDDYARPTVHARNLYHTSLVMYDAWAAYDSEAKPFFLGENTEGFIVPFDGVVIPETDEEIQAAQEEAVTYAAYRLLSHRFTNSPGANLSQARFNNLMNELEYDMNFTSTDYVNGPPAALGNYIAEQMIEFGLDDGSNEEGNYENEYYLTINPWLVMDEYGNPNMNDPNRWQQLNIATFIDQAGNELTVIPDFLSPEWGNVVPFALTDFEKTFHYRDGEQYIVYHDPGSPALLDTLSASDFESYYKWGHSLVAAWSSHLDPTDGVMIDISPISIGNIQSYPDTYAEYPDFYDWENGGDASVGWGPTNPVTGEAYEPQMVPRGDYGRVLAEFWADGPDSETPPGHWFTILNYVSDHPDLVKKWNGQGEVLSNLEWDVRSYLVMGGAMHDCAIVAWGIKGWYDYVRPVSAIRFMAEQGQSTDPDGASYHPQGIPLVPGFIELVEAGDPLAGDNDEFVGDIKLRAWKGPNYIENPAIDQAGVDWILAGNWWPYQRPTFVTPPFAGYISGHSTYSRGAAEVMTLMTGSEFFPGGMGIFDAPQNQFLVFEEGPSMDIELQWASYRDASDQCSLSRIWGGIHPPCDDIPGRKLGMIIGPEAYDYAMVNMEAANPRIEMLTTSVDVVTDADAGSTFTVTAVYDKPMDMLSTPGISFPSDDVSGTLTLASTDWINDSTAVFTFDVIDGEETILGIKTKIMSAEDMDGNKQIVHLEGELFGIDNENPMTDMTVANTDLLTDAQVGAGSYALSITFNESMDTSVNPEFTFPDEDASASLSINDAMSGWDDDMNYTVVFDLADANEDIEDIDFLVTTATDAVGNVLVEYTEVDGLDVDTKNPSLFLLAANTYNVDLTNVGSATFSLIAIFDEEMDQDLTPDFSFPVEDPLANTLTWNEGESSWINPTTYIAKYDVTNSEEVLADIDVTIAGLTDWVGNAQLAMEVADHFNISMVIVGVEETDGIGLVSVYPNPVPGGEVFTVEVENMPSTMNLMIYTTLGQVVRSEQVNASGNRLELSTAGMASGNYFVHLYSSEGQAVFQLEVAK
;
A
#
# COMPACT_ATOMS: atom_id res chain seq x y z
N MET A 1 23.76 16.54 39.06
CA MET A 1 24.62 17.27 38.09
C MET A 1 26.04 16.68 37.92
N HIS A 2 26.48 15.69 38.72
CA HIS A 2 27.75 14.97 38.47
C HIS A 2 27.62 13.61 37.77
N TYR A 3 26.41 13.05 37.67
CA TYR A 3 26.15 11.79 36.96
C TYR A 3 26.43 11.87 35.45
N SER A 4 26.12 12.99 34.78
CA SER A 4 26.23 13.12 33.32
C SER A 4 27.66 13.14 32.78
N THR A 5 28.67 13.40 33.61
CA THR A 5 30.09 13.42 33.17
C THR A 5 30.78 12.06 33.27
N LEU A 6 30.24 11.12 34.05
CA LEU A 6 30.71 9.72 34.10
C LEU A 6 30.01 8.87 33.02
N SER A 7 28.72 9.11 32.80
CA SER A 7 27.95 8.53 31.67
C SER A 7 28.63 8.75 30.31
N LEU A 8 29.21 9.94 30.07
CA LEU A 8 29.95 10.23 28.83
C LEU A 8 31.26 9.44 28.69
N GLY A 9 31.83 8.92 29.79
CA GLY A 9 32.99 8.03 29.77
C GLY A 9 32.61 6.60 29.33
N LYS A 10 31.55 6.03 29.91
CA LYS A 10 31.01 4.72 29.51
C LYS A 10 30.53 4.71 28.07
N ARG A 11 29.81 5.75 27.61
CA ARG A 11 29.29 5.87 26.23
C ARG A 11 30.38 5.92 25.15
N ILE A 12 31.63 6.20 25.50
CA ILE A 12 32.79 6.10 24.58
C ILE A 12 33.46 4.71 24.68
N PHE A 13 33.26 3.98 25.79
CA PHE A 13 33.90 2.69 26.05
C PHE A 13 33.12 1.50 25.48
N VAL A 14 31.78 1.54 25.48
CA VAL A 14 30.95 0.51 24.80
C VAL A 14 31.23 0.49 23.28
N VAL A 15 31.44 1.68 22.68
CA VAL A 15 31.87 1.83 21.27
C VAL A 15 33.32 1.34 21.05
N LEU A 16 34.09 1.09 22.12
CA LEU A 16 35.50 0.66 22.07
C LEU A 16 35.69 -0.86 22.26
N LEU A 17 34.68 -1.58 22.75
CA LEU A 17 34.61 -3.05 22.66
C LEU A 17 34.65 -3.53 21.20
N ALA A 18 34.17 -2.71 20.25
CA ALA A 18 34.22 -3.00 18.82
C ALA A 18 35.60 -2.78 18.14
N LEU A 19 36.66 -2.35 18.85
CA LEU A 19 37.88 -1.84 18.21
C LEU A 19 39.24 -2.39 18.70
N VAL A 20 39.28 -3.37 19.60
CA VAL A 20 40.55 -4.03 20.04
C VAL A 20 40.73 -5.40 19.37
N GLY A 21 40.66 -5.40 18.03
CA GLY A 21 40.81 -6.60 17.18
C GLY A 21 41.84 -6.45 16.05
N ILE A 22 42.90 -5.64 16.23
CA ILE A 22 43.89 -5.38 15.16
C ILE A 22 44.82 -6.60 14.97
N GLY A 23 44.33 -7.64 14.30
CA GLY A 23 45.03 -8.92 14.14
C GLY A 23 44.73 -9.72 12.87
N GLN A 24 43.63 -9.45 12.15
CA GLN A 24 43.33 -10.02 10.83
C GLN A 24 42.25 -9.20 10.11
N SER A 25 42.12 -9.38 8.79
CA SER A 25 41.22 -8.59 7.95
C SER A 25 39.75 -8.89 8.25
N ALA A 26 39.11 -8.05 9.07
CA ALA A 26 37.67 -8.14 9.32
C ALA A 26 36.88 -7.68 8.08
N ILE A 27 35.92 -8.51 7.68
CA ILE A 27 34.71 -8.07 6.99
C ILE A 27 33.91 -7.31 8.07
N ALA A 28 33.45 -6.09 7.79
CA ALA A 28 32.45 -5.47 8.66
C ALA A 28 31.16 -6.27 8.50
N GLN A 29 30.65 -6.86 9.59
CA GLN A 29 29.27 -7.35 9.60
C GLN A 29 28.38 -6.13 9.75
N ASP A 30 27.53 -5.88 8.75
CA ASP A 30 26.41 -4.98 8.90
C ASP A 30 25.35 -5.67 9.78
N HIS A 31 24.90 -4.98 10.82
CA HIS A 31 23.87 -5.48 11.74
C HIS A 31 22.51 -5.54 11.03
N SER A 32 21.63 -6.46 11.43
CA SER A 32 20.25 -6.45 10.94
C SER A 32 19.42 -5.36 11.61
N VAL A 33 18.29 -4.97 11.00
CA VAL A 33 17.37 -4.03 11.62
C VAL A 33 16.81 -4.54 12.96
N ALA A 34 16.62 -5.86 13.12
CA ALA A 34 16.21 -6.46 14.40
C ALA A 34 17.30 -6.31 15.47
N ARG A 35 18.57 -6.47 15.10
CA ARG A 35 19.75 -6.25 15.95
C ARG A 35 19.86 -4.79 16.40
N GLU A 36 19.51 -3.83 15.54
CA GLU A 36 19.46 -2.39 15.86
C GLU A 36 18.28 -2.02 16.77
N TRP A 37 17.08 -2.55 16.49
CA TRP A 37 15.91 -2.38 17.37
C TRP A 37 16.13 -2.98 18.76
N ASN A 38 16.88 -4.08 18.85
CA ASN A 38 17.29 -4.64 20.14
C ASN A 38 18.21 -3.71 20.94
N GLU A 39 19.20 -3.05 20.32
CA GLU A 39 20.05 -2.07 21.03
C GLU A 39 19.26 -0.88 21.57
N VAL A 40 18.34 -0.31 20.79
CA VAL A 40 17.54 0.83 21.28
C VAL A 40 16.54 0.41 22.36
N LEU A 41 16.05 -0.84 22.35
CA LEU A 41 15.30 -1.44 23.46
C LEU A 41 16.18 -1.60 24.71
N LEU A 42 17.36 -2.19 24.60
CA LEU A 42 18.29 -2.35 25.74
C LEU A 42 18.66 -0.98 26.35
N GLU A 43 18.94 0.02 25.51
CA GLU A 43 19.16 1.39 25.97
C GLU A 43 17.91 2.04 26.59
N ALA A 44 16.71 1.73 26.10
CA ALA A 44 15.46 2.21 26.70
C ALA A 44 15.18 1.56 28.06
N ILE A 45 15.58 0.30 28.25
CA ILE A 45 15.55 -0.39 29.55
C ILE A 45 16.53 0.28 30.54
N ARG A 46 17.76 0.58 30.10
CA ARG A 46 18.77 1.32 30.89
C ARG A 46 18.29 2.72 31.29
N ASP A 47 17.46 3.36 30.46
CA ASP A 47 16.83 4.66 30.73
C ASP A 47 15.47 4.54 31.50
N ASP A 48 15.00 3.34 31.89
CA ASP A 48 13.76 3.09 32.66
C ASP A 48 14.04 2.62 34.11
N TYR A 49 13.00 2.45 34.93
CA TYR A 49 13.11 1.83 36.25
C TYR A 49 13.58 0.37 36.18
N ALA A 50 14.28 -0.09 37.22
CA ALA A 50 14.72 -1.48 37.36
C ALA A 50 13.57 -2.47 37.61
N ARG A 51 12.89 -2.90 36.54
CA ARG A 51 11.68 -3.73 36.57
C ARG A 51 11.89 -5.05 35.77
N PRO A 52 12.72 -5.99 36.25
CA PRO A 52 13.12 -7.18 35.46
C PRO A 52 11.98 -8.02 34.90
N THR A 53 10.82 -8.09 35.58
CA THR A 53 9.60 -8.75 35.09
C THR A 53 8.97 -8.05 33.89
N VAL A 54 8.77 -6.73 34.01
CA VAL A 54 8.30 -5.87 32.92
C VAL A 54 9.27 -5.90 31.73
N HIS A 55 10.58 -5.93 32.00
CA HIS A 55 11.62 -5.92 30.97
C HIS A 55 11.79 -7.26 30.27
N ALA A 56 11.67 -8.39 30.96
CA ALA A 56 11.59 -9.71 30.33
C ALA A 56 10.39 -9.79 29.35
N ARG A 57 9.23 -9.26 29.76
CA ARG A 57 8.04 -9.15 28.93
C ARG A 57 8.21 -8.19 27.75
N ASN A 58 8.83 -7.02 27.95
CA ASN A 58 9.10 -6.07 26.86
C ASN A 58 10.08 -6.66 25.82
N LEU A 59 11.10 -7.40 26.28
CA LEU A 59 12.01 -8.15 25.41
C LEU A 59 11.22 -9.21 24.62
N TYR A 60 10.44 -10.06 25.28
CA TYR A 60 9.60 -11.07 24.61
C TYR A 60 8.62 -10.47 23.59
N HIS A 61 7.79 -9.50 23.99
CA HIS A 61 6.78 -8.91 23.10
C HIS A 61 7.43 -8.20 21.90
N THR A 62 8.59 -7.54 22.09
CA THR A 62 9.31 -6.92 20.96
C THR A 62 9.89 -7.99 20.04
N SER A 63 10.51 -9.04 20.57
CA SER A 63 10.98 -10.17 19.77
C SER A 63 9.87 -10.84 18.98
N LEU A 64 8.70 -11.02 19.58
CA LEU A 64 7.53 -11.65 18.96
C LEU A 64 7.03 -10.84 17.77
N VAL A 65 6.83 -9.52 17.93
CA VAL A 65 6.33 -8.69 16.81
C VAL A 65 7.37 -8.53 15.70
N MET A 66 8.66 -8.56 16.01
CA MET A 66 9.72 -8.60 14.99
C MET A 66 9.75 -9.95 14.26
N TYR A 67 9.61 -11.06 14.98
CA TYR A 67 9.56 -12.39 14.35
C TYR A 67 8.33 -12.54 13.45
N ASP A 68 7.13 -12.17 13.92
CA ASP A 68 5.90 -12.28 13.13
C ASP A 68 5.90 -11.36 11.92
N ALA A 69 6.47 -10.14 12.03
CA ALA A 69 6.64 -9.23 10.90
C ALA A 69 7.61 -9.77 9.84
N TRP A 70 8.66 -10.49 10.25
CA TRP A 70 9.57 -11.19 9.35
C TRP A 70 8.92 -12.44 8.72
N ALA A 71 8.30 -13.28 9.55
CA ALA A 71 7.69 -14.55 9.16
C ALA A 71 6.48 -14.38 8.24
N ALA A 72 5.77 -13.25 8.29
CA ALA A 72 4.68 -12.95 7.37
C ALA A 72 5.11 -12.93 5.89
N TYR A 73 6.37 -12.59 5.61
CA TYR A 73 6.95 -12.58 4.25
C TYR A 73 7.86 -13.78 3.97
N ASP A 74 8.06 -14.67 4.95
CA ASP A 74 8.86 -15.87 4.77
C ASP A 74 8.00 -17.03 4.28
N SER A 75 8.55 -17.85 3.39
CA SER A 75 7.80 -18.93 2.74
C SER A 75 7.68 -20.21 3.58
N GLU A 76 8.43 -20.34 4.68
CA GLU A 76 8.49 -21.54 5.53
C GLU A 76 8.13 -21.26 6.99
N ALA A 77 8.47 -20.09 7.51
CA ALA A 77 8.17 -19.69 8.88
C ALA A 77 6.66 -19.50 9.11
N LYS A 78 6.22 -19.86 10.32
CA LYS A 78 4.85 -19.62 10.78
C LYS A 78 4.86 -18.58 11.91
N PRO A 79 4.05 -17.50 11.82
CA PRO A 79 3.86 -16.55 12.92
C PRO A 79 3.32 -17.21 14.20
N PHE A 80 3.58 -16.57 15.35
CA PHE A 80 3.17 -17.04 16.68
C PHE A 80 1.92 -16.37 17.23
N PHE A 81 1.68 -15.12 16.82
CA PHE A 81 0.63 -14.26 17.32
C PHE A 81 -0.31 -13.84 16.18
N LEU A 82 0.25 -13.39 15.06
CA LEU A 82 -0.46 -12.99 13.85
C LEU A 82 -1.16 -14.19 13.17
N GLY A 83 -2.49 -14.17 13.08
CA GLY A 83 -3.29 -15.27 12.54
C GLY A 83 -3.63 -16.37 13.56
N GLU A 84 -3.07 -16.29 14.76
CA GLU A 84 -3.15 -17.32 15.79
C GLU A 84 -4.13 -16.96 16.93
N ASN A 85 -4.23 -17.84 17.92
CA ASN A 85 -5.08 -17.67 19.10
C ASN A 85 -4.24 -17.88 20.38
N THR A 86 -3.92 -16.78 21.05
CA THR A 86 -3.11 -16.75 22.28
C THR A 86 -4.04 -16.58 23.49
N GLU A 87 -4.27 -17.66 24.26
CA GLU A 87 -5.15 -17.68 25.45
C GLU A 87 -6.57 -17.11 25.24
N GLY A 88 -7.10 -17.18 24.01
CA GLY A 88 -8.42 -16.66 23.66
C GLY A 88 -8.40 -15.31 22.93
N PHE A 89 -7.24 -14.64 22.87
CA PHE A 89 -7.01 -13.47 22.02
C PHE A 89 -6.70 -13.96 20.60
N ILE A 90 -7.58 -13.65 19.65
CA ILE A 90 -7.45 -14.06 18.24
C ILE A 90 -7.00 -12.85 17.44
N VAL A 91 -5.88 -12.96 16.73
CA VAL A 91 -5.39 -11.93 15.82
C VAL A 91 -5.78 -12.32 14.38
N PRO A 92 -6.71 -11.62 13.71
CA PRO A 92 -6.99 -11.88 12.31
C PRO A 92 -5.75 -11.65 11.43
N PHE A 93 -5.51 -12.55 10.48
CA PHE A 93 -4.50 -12.34 9.43
C PHE A 93 -5.02 -12.84 8.08
N ASP A 94 -4.84 -11.99 7.06
CA ASP A 94 -5.28 -12.27 5.69
C ASP A 94 -4.16 -12.74 4.76
N GLY A 95 -2.93 -12.82 5.25
CA GLY A 95 -1.73 -12.97 4.44
C GLY A 95 -1.19 -11.60 4.01
N VAL A 96 -0.02 -11.62 3.38
CA VAL A 96 0.56 -10.49 2.65
C VAL A 96 0.99 -10.96 1.27
N VAL A 97 1.01 -10.05 0.30
CA VAL A 97 1.59 -10.34 -1.02
C VAL A 97 3.10 -10.47 -0.86
N ILE A 98 3.64 -11.62 -1.25
CA ILE A 98 5.08 -11.92 -1.19
C ILE A 98 5.74 -11.31 -2.44
N PRO A 99 6.78 -10.45 -2.30
CA PRO A 99 7.52 -9.92 -3.45
C PRO A 99 8.25 -11.01 -4.25
N GLU A 100 8.53 -10.77 -5.53
CA GLU A 100 9.15 -11.75 -6.44
C GLU A 100 10.64 -12.03 -6.17
N THR A 101 11.34 -11.10 -5.52
CA THR A 101 12.81 -11.16 -5.34
C THR A 101 13.23 -11.17 -3.88
N ASP A 102 14.31 -11.91 -3.58
CA ASP A 102 14.90 -12.00 -2.23
C ASP A 102 15.21 -10.60 -1.64
N GLU A 103 15.69 -9.67 -2.48
CA GLU A 103 15.97 -8.29 -2.07
C GLU A 103 14.71 -7.50 -1.69
N GLU A 104 13.59 -7.69 -2.39
CA GLU A 104 12.31 -7.03 -2.08
C GLU A 104 11.59 -7.68 -0.89
N ILE A 105 11.70 -9.01 -0.73
CA ILE A 105 11.26 -9.74 0.46
C ILE A 105 12.02 -9.21 1.69
N GLN A 106 13.35 -9.09 1.62
CA GLN A 106 14.14 -8.56 2.72
C GLN A 106 13.73 -7.11 3.05
N ALA A 107 13.54 -6.24 2.05
CA ALA A 107 13.11 -4.86 2.27
C ALA A 107 11.71 -4.78 2.94
N ALA A 108 10.78 -5.66 2.56
CA ALA A 108 9.46 -5.74 3.16
C ALA A 108 9.51 -6.24 4.62
N GLN A 109 10.33 -7.26 4.90
CA GLN A 109 10.59 -7.74 6.26
C GLN A 109 11.20 -6.63 7.12
N GLU A 110 12.22 -5.92 6.62
CA GLU A 110 12.90 -4.86 7.38
C GLU A 110 11.98 -3.67 7.68
N GLU A 111 11.12 -3.27 6.74
CA GLU A 111 10.11 -2.23 6.97
C GLU A 111 9.06 -2.67 8.00
N ALA A 112 8.46 -3.86 7.84
CA ALA A 112 7.45 -4.36 8.77
C ALA A 112 8.00 -4.54 10.20
N VAL A 113 9.19 -5.12 10.34
CA VAL A 113 9.91 -5.26 11.62
C VAL A 113 10.11 -3.89 12.28
N THR A 114 10.51 -2.89 11.49
CA THR A 114 10.79 -1.54 11.98
C THR A 114 9.54 -0.87 12.54
N TYR A 115 8.43 -0.85 11.80
CA TYR A 115 7.20 -0.21 12.29
C TYR A 115 6.60 -0.97 13.47
N ALA A 116 6.70 -2.31 13.51
CA ALA A 116 6.28 -3.12 14.65
C ALA A 116 7.04 -2.75 15.93
N ALA A 117 8.37 -2.77 15.88
CA ALA A 117 9.22 -2.39 17.01
C ALA A 117 9.00 -0.92 17.41
N TYR A 118 8.97 0.01 16.44
CA TYR A 118 8.81 1.45 16.71
C TYR A 118 7.52 1.76 17.48
N ARG A 119 6.38 1.22 17.04
CA ARG A 119 5.06 1.49 17.65
C ARG A 119 4.97 0.86 19.04
N LEU A 120 5.37 -0.41 19.18
CA LEU A 120 5.33 -1.12 20.45
C LEU A 120 6.23 -0.44 21.50
N LEU A 121 7.49 -0.15 21.16
CA LEU A 121 8.45 0.46 22.09
C LEU A 121 8.05 1.89 22.49
N SER A 122 7.51 2.68 21.54
CA SER A 122 6.98 4.01 21.85
C SER A 122 5.85 3.95 22.88
N HIS A 123 4.95 2.95 22.77
CA HIS A 123 3.91 2.69 23.78
C HIS A 123 4.51 2.25 25.12
N ARG A 124 5.27 1.14 25.16
CA ARG A 124 5.80 0.55 26.41
C ARG A 124 6.62 1.54 27.25
N PHE A 125 7.42 2.40 26.62
CA PHE A 125 8.28 3.36 27.31
C PHE A 125 7.67 4.76 27.50
N THR A 126 6.40 4.99 27.14
CA THR A 126 5.73 6.31 27.32
C THR A 126 5.74 6.79 28.79
N ASN A 127 5.66 5.87 29.76
CA ASN A 127 5.62 6.18 31.19
C ASN A 127 6.97 5.98 31.92
N SER A 128 8.08 5.74 31.21
CA SER A 128 9.41 5.58 31.83
C SER A 128 9.98 6.94 32.30
N PRO A 129 10.87 6.98 33.31
CA PRO A 129 11.58 8.21 33.68
C PRO A 129 12.42 8.77 32.52
N GLY A 130 12.91 7.88 31.65
CA GLY A 130 13.67 8.20 30.44
C GLY A 130 12.84 8.44 29.17
N ALA A 131 11.50 8.48 29.21
CA ALA A 131 10.63 8.41 28.01
C ALA A 131 11.05 9.35 26.86
N ASN A 132 11.45 10.59 27.15
CA ASN A 132 11.92 11.54 26.13
C ASN A 132 13.26 11.15 25.47
N LEU A 133 14.13 10.44 26.18
CA LEU A 133 15.38 9.89 25.65
C LEU A 133 15.09 8.64 24.80
N SER A 134 14.29 7.71 25.32
CA SER A 134 13.88 6.49 24.59
C SER A 134 13.19 6.85 23.26
N GLN A 135 12.17 7.72 23.30
CA GLN A 135 11.48 8.17 22.08
C GLN A 135 12.41 8.90 21.10
N ALA A 136 13.39 9.67 21.60
CA ALA A 136 14.38 10.31 20.74
C ALA A 136 15.31 9.29 20.06
N ARG A 137 15.70 8.21 20.75
CA ARG A 137 16.46 7.09 20.15
C ARG A 137 15.65 6.38 19.08
N PHE A 138 14.39 6.04 19.37
CA PHE A 138 13.49 5.38 18.42
C PHE A 138 13.24 6.24 17.17
N ASN A 139 13.01 7.54 17.37
CA ASN A 139 12.86 8.48 16.25
C ASN A 139 14.17 8.63 15.45
N ASN A 140 15.34 8.62 16.10
CA ASN A 140 16.62 8.68 15.37
C ASN A 140 16.80 7.43 14.49
N LEU A 141 16.54 6.23 14.99
CA LEU A 141 16.63 4.99 14.23
C LEU A 141 15.68 5.00 13.01
N MET A 142 14.42 5.44 13.19
CA MET A 142 13.49 5.66 12.06
C MET A 142 14.04 6.61 11.00
N ASN A 143 14.74 7.69 11.39
CA ASN A 143 15.34 8.63 10.45
C ASN A 143 16.64 8.10 9.81
N GLU A 144 17.40 7.27 10.51
CA GLU A 144 18.63 6.62 10.01
C GLU A 144 18.30 5.52 8.98
N LEU A 145 17.15 4.85 9.14
CA LEU A 145 16.56 3.88 8.20
C LEU A 145 15.65 4.53 7.13
N GLU A 146 15.60 5.87 7.07
CA GLU A 146 14.82 6.67 6.10
C GLU A 146 13.27 6.47 6.10
N TYR A 147 12.67 5.93 7.17
CA TYR A 147 11.22 5.67 7.27
C TYR A 147 10.38 6.83 7.87
N ASP A 148 9.15 7.03 7.37
CA ASP A 148 8.23 8.05 7.89
C ASP A 148 7.48 7.61 9.17
N MET A 149 8.00 8.02 10.32
CA MET A 149 7.37 7.88 11.63
C MET A 149 5.91 8.38 11.74
N ASN A 150 5.41 9.20 10.80
CA ASN A 150 4.01 9.65 10.75
C ASN A 150 3.07 8.69 10.00
N PHE A 151 3.58 7.65 9.34
CA PHE A 151 2.74 6.64 8.67
C PHE A 151 2.14 5.67 9.70
N THR A 152 0.83 5.78 9.93
CA THR A 152 0.09 5.03 10.96
C THR A 152 -1.06 4.17 10.40
N SER A 153 -1.06 3.84 9.11
CA SER A 153 -2.09 2.92 8.58
C SER A 153 -1.88 1.52 9.13
N THR A 154 -2.97 0.79 9.39
CA THR A 154 -2.97 -0.64 9.74
C THR A 154 -3.64 -1.51 8.65
N ASP A 155 -4.08 -0.91 7.54
CA ASP A 155 -4.50 -1.64 6.33
C ASP A 155 -3.26 -2.23 5.65
N TYR A 156 -2.88 -3.44 6.05
CA TYR A 156 -1.75 -4.19 5.48
C TYR A 156 -2.13 -4.97 4.22
N VAL A 157 -3.43 -5.13 3.93
CA VAL A 157 -3.91 -5.85 2.75
C VAL A 157 -3.74 -4.97 1.50
N ASN A 158 -3.92 -3.65 1.64
CA ASN A 158 -3.75 -2.68 0.56
C ASN A 158 -2.61 -1.67 0.77
N GLY A 159 -1.99 -1.67 1.95
CA GLY A 159 -0.86 -0.80 2.28
C GLY A 159 0.51 -1.44 2.09
N PRO A 160 1.59 -0.65 2.29
CA PRO A 160 2.97 -1.13 2.32
C PRO A 160 3.24 -2.01 3.57
N PRO A 161 4.37 -2.75 3.61
CA PRO A 161 4.80 -3.52 4.78
C PRO A 161 4.82 -2.74 6.11
N ALA A 162 5.05 -1.43 6.08
CA ALA A 162 4.88 -0.55 7.25
C ALA A 162 3.50 -0.66 7.91
N ALA A 163 2.45 -0.92 7.14
CA ALA A 163 1.09 -1.07 7.65
C ALA A 163 0.89 -2.40 8.39
N LEU A 164 1.56 -3.47 7.94
CA LEU A 164 1.64 -4.73 8.69
C LEU A 164 2.34 -4.51 10.02
N GLY A 165 3.49 -3.82 10.02
CA GLY A 165 4.22 -3.51 11.25
C GLY A 165 3.38 -2.72 12.25
N ASN A 166 2.69 -1.68 11.80
CA ASN A 166 1.74 -0.94 12.62
C ASN A 166 0.61 -1.83 13.19
N TYR A 167 0.03 -2.72 12.37
CA TYR A 167 -1.05 -3.60 12.77
C TYR A 167 -0.61 -4.63 13.82
N ILE A 168 0.52 -5.30 13.62
CA ILE A 168 1.06 -6.27 14.59
C ILE A 168 1.31 -5.58 15.94
N ALA A 169 1.85 -4.35 15.93
CA ALA A 169 2.07 -3.58 17.16
C ALA A 169 0.77 -3.14 17.84
N GLU A 170 -0.25 -2.71 17.08
CA GLU A 170 -1.59 -2.39 17.60
C GLU A 170 -2.18 -3.61 18.34
N GLN A 171 -2.16 -4.78 17.70
CA GLN A 171 -2.67 -6.02 18.28
C GLN A 171 -1.88 -6.48 19.52
N MET A 172 -0.54 -6.33 19.52
CA MET A 172 0.31 -6.64 20.67
C MET A 172 0.15 -5.64 21.84
N ILE A 173 -0.20 -4.39 21.55
CA ILE A 173 -0.58 -3.42 22.57
C ILE A 173 -1.92 -3.84 23.19
N GLU A 174 -2.95 -4.13 22.38
CA GLU A 174 -4.26 -4.59 22.86
C GLU A 174 -4.18 -5.85 23.73
N PHE A 175 -3.49 -6.90 23.25
CA PHE A 175 -3.22 -8.11 24.04
C PHE A 175 -2.51 -7.79 25.35
N GLY A 176 -1.48 -6.93 25.30
CA GLY A 176 -0.70 -6.56 26.48
C GLY A 176 -1.44 -5.72 27.54
N LEU A 177 -2.67 -5.26 27.28
CA LEU A 177 -3.50 -4.62 28.31
C LEU A 177 -4.34 -5.65 29.10
N ASP A 178 -4.57 -6.85 28.57
CA ASP A 178 -5.41 -7.91 29.17
C ASP A 178 -4.62 -9.17 29.59
N ASP A 179 -3.31 -9.23 29.29
CA ASP A 179 -2.42 -10.39 29.54
C ASP A 179 -2.10 -10.71 31.02
N GLY A 180 -2.79 -10.08 31.97
CA GLY A 180 -2.59 -10.26 33.41
C GLY A 180 -1.43 -9.47 34.02
N SER A 181 -0.73 -8.62 33.27
CA SER A 181 0.39 -7.81 33.80
C SER A 181 -0.02 -6.53 34.56
N ASN A 182 -1.30 -6.13 34.52
CA ASN A 182 -1.81 -4.85 35.06
C ASN A 182 -1.08 -3.61 34.47
N GLU A 183 -0.88 -3.59 33.16
CA GLU A 183 -0.18 -2.50 32.47
C GLU A 183 -0.89 -1.14 32.58
N GLU A 184 -2.23 -1.09 32.49
CA GLU A 184 -2.99 0.16 32.71
C GLU A 184 -2.79 0.72 34.13
N GLY A 185 -2.61 -0.17 35.12
CA GLY A 185 -2.24 0.16 36.50
C GLY A 185 -0.74 0.43 36.71
N ASN A 186 0.07 0.54 35.64
CA ASN A 186 1.53 0.67 35.69
C ASN A 186 2.21 -0.44 36.53
N TYR A 187 1.69 -1.68 36.40
CA TYR A 187 2.22 -2.87 37.06
C TYR A 187 2.18 -2.80 38.61
N GLU A 188 1.28 -1.98 39.17
CA GLU A 188 1.02 -1.93 40.62
C GLU A 188 0.40 -3.24 41.13
N ASN A 189 0.68 -3.59 42.38
CA ASN A 189 0.17 -4.80 43.03
C ASN A 189 -1.34 -4.65 43.30
N GLU A 190 -2.14 -5.64 42.89
CA GLU A 190 -3.59 -5.61 43.07
C GLU A 190 -4.00 -6.08 44.48
N TYR A 191 -3.27 -7.03 45.08
CA TYR A 191 -3.69 -7.68 46.33
C TYR A 191 -2.59 -8.11 47.32
N TYR A 192 -1.31 -8.11 46.93
CA TYR A 192 -0.21 -8.41 47.84
C TYR A 192 -0.07 -7.34 48.93
N LEU A 193 0.08 -7.80 50.18
CA LEU A 193 0.37 -6.96 51.34
C LEU A 193 1.54 -7.54 52.15
N THR A 194 2.53 -6.70 52.45
CA THR A 194 3.63 -7.11 53.34
C THR A 194 3.17 -7.23 54.79
N ILE A 195 3.69 -8.23 55.51
CA ILE A 195 3.39 -8.48 56.92
C ILE A 195 4.42 -7.86 57.88
N ASN A 196 5.63 -7.58 57.39
CA ASN A 196 6.72 -7.06 58.20
C ASN A 196 6.86 -5.54 58.02
N PRO A 197 6.86 -4.75 59.12
CA PRO A 197 7.27 -3.34 59.09
C PRO A 197 8.67 -3.19 58.49
N TRP A 198 8.90 -2.11 57.75
CA TRP A 198 10.18 -1.86 57.08
C TRP A 198 11.36 -1.86 58.06
N LEU A 199 12.50 -2.40 57.62
CA LEU A 199 13.77 -2.34 58.30
C LEU A 199 14.45 -1.00 58.00
N VAL A 200 14.68 -0.16 59.02
CA VAL A 200 15.47 1.07 58.89
C VAL A 200 16.95 0.70 58.92
N MET A 201 17.60 0.76 57.77
CA MET A 201 18.96 0.21 57.58
C MET A 201 20.06 0.98 58.33
N ASP A 202 19.83 2.28 58.56
CA ASP A 202 20.70 3.18 59.33
C ASP A 202 20.57 3.00 60.85
N GLU A 203 19.58 2.24 61.33
CA GLU A 203 19.39 1.89 62.74
C GLU A 203 19.96 0.51 63.05
N TYR A 204 20.31 0.30 64.33
CA TYR A 204 20.86 -0.97 64.82
C TYR A 204 19.77 -2.04 64.97
N GLY A 205 20.02 -3.22 64.42
CA GLY A 205 19.19 -4.42 64.61
C GLY A 205 18.04 -4.58 63.61
N ASN A 206 17.04 -5.36 63.99
CA ASN A 206 15.76 -5.53 63.30
C ASN A 206 14.62 -5.83 64.33
N PRO A 207 14.34 -4.91 65.27
CA PRO A 207 13.47 -5.19 66.43
C PRO A 207 11.97 -5.32 66.10
N ASN A 208 11.55 -4.94 64.89
CA ASN A 208 10.14 -4.79 64.51
C ASN A 208 9.63 -5.90 63.57
N MET A 209 10.41 -6.94 63.32
CA MET A 209 10.02 -8.02 62.41
C MET A 209 8.93 -8.91 63.05
N ASN A 210 7.81 -9.10 62.34
CA ASN A 210 6.66 -9.87 62.80
C ASN A 210 6.80 -11.37 62.50
N ASP A 211 7.31 -11.71 61.31
CA ASP A 211 7.55 -13.10 60.87
C ASP A 211 8.91 -13.18 60.16
N PRO A 212 9.92 -13.87 60.75
CA PRO A 212 11.26 -13.96 60.18
C PRO A 212 11.33 -14.78 58.89
N ASN A 213 10.29 -15.54 58.54
CA ASN A 213 10.24 -16.30 57.30
C ASN A 213 9.72 -15.49 56.10
N ARG A 214 9.19 -14.28 56.36
CA ARG A 214 8.51 -13.45 55.37
C ARG A 214 9.38 -12.26 54.96
N TRP A 215 9.17 -11.75 53.74
CA TRP A 215 9.88 -10.60 53.21
C TRP A 215 9.61 -9.33 54.05
N GLN A 216 10.52 -8.38 53.94
CA GLN A 216 10.49 -7.13 54.69
C GLN A 216 11.06 -6.01 53.81
N GLN A 217 10.30 -4.91 53.68
CA GLN A 217 10.75 -3.71 52.98
C GLN A 217 11.98 -3.09 53.65
N LEU A 218 12.87 -2.49 52.87
CA LEU A 218 14.04 -1.77 53.38
C LEU A 218 13.81 -0.26 53.29
N ASN A 219 14.09 0.45 54.38
CA ASN A 219 14.02 1.90 54.49
C ASN A 219 15.44 2.47 54.61
N ILE A 220 15.79 3.33 53.65
CA ILE A 220 17.06 4.03 53.52
C ILE A 220 16.80 5.51 53.18
N ALA A 221 17.73 6.40 53.51
CA ALA A 221 17.55 7.84 53.36
C ALA A 221 17.37 8.34 51.90
N THR A 222 17.95 7.63 50.92
CA THR A 222 17.80 7.91 49.50
C THR A 222 17.80 6.58 48.75
N PHE A 223 16.73 6.28 48.01
CA PHE A 223 16.63 5.06 47.22
C PHE A 223 17.04 5.35 45.77
N ILE A 224 17.99 4.57 45.25
CA ILE A 224 18.37 4.55 43.84
C ILE A 224 18.23 3.11 43.34
N ASP A 225 17.47 2.91 42.27
CA ASP A 225 17.23 1.58 41.69
C ASP A 225 18.43 1.04 40.89
N GLN A 226 18.32 -0.17 40.33
CA GLN A 226 19.44 -0.76 39.57
C GLN A 226 19.80 0.04 38.31
N ALA A 227 18.87 0.80 37.73
CA ALA A 227 19.12 1.63 36.55
C ALA A 227 19.69 3.03 36.90
N GLY A 228 19.68 3.42 38.18
CA GLY A 228 20.22 4.70 38.64
C GLY A 228 19.17 5.79 38.90
N ASN A 229 17.87 5.44 38.88
CA ASN A 229 16.78 6.36 39.13
C ASN A 229 16.53 6.55 40.63
N GLU A 230 16.41 7.80 41.09
CA GLU A 230 16.08 8.12 42.48
C GLU A 230 14.57 7.93 42.74
N LEU A 231 14.19 6.99 43.61
CA LEU A 231 12.80 6.77 44.01
C LEU A 231 12.42 7.69 45.16
N THR A 232 11.25 8.34 45.06
CA THR A 232 10.77 9.31 46.05
C THR A 232 10.03 8.69 47.24
N VAL A 233 9.83 7.36 47.23
CA VAL A 233 9.13 6.58 48.25
C VAL A 233 9.88 5.27 48.50
N ILE A 234 9.60 4.62 49.64
CA ILE A 234 10.01 3.23 49.88
C ILE A 234 9.24 2.37 48.87
N PRO A 235 9.89 1.56 48.02
CA PRO A 235 9.18 0.73 47.07
C PRO A 235 8.45 -0.42 47.75
N ASP A 236 7.28 -0.75 47.20
CA ASP A 236 6.57 -1.99 47.50
C ASP A 236 7.25 -3.18 46.81
N PHE A 237 6.73 -4.38 47.08
CA PHE A 237 7.21 -5.59 46.40
C PHE A 237 6.97 -5.42 44.89
N LEU A 238 8.02 -5.52 44.07
CA LEU A 238 7.90 -5.49 42.61
C LEU A 238 7.20 -6.76 42.09
N SER A 239 5.99 -6.61 41.55
CA SER A 239 5.24 -7.64 40.80
C SER A 239 5.14 -9.03 41.47
N PRO A 240 4.71 -9.15 42.74
CA PRO A 240 4.52 -10.44 43.42
C PRO A 240 3.45 -11.34 42.77
N GLU A 241 2.62 -10.75 41.90
CA GLU A 241 1.46 -11.39 41.29
C GLU A 241 1.76 -11.85 39.85
N TRP A 242 3.01 -11.73 39.38
CA TRP A 242 3.42 -11.99 37.99
C TRP A 242 3.21 -13.43 37.50
N GLY A 243 2.89 -14.37 38.40
CA GLY A 243 2.41 -15.71 38.01
C GLY A 243 1.07 -15.69 37.28
N ASN A 244 0.34 -14.56 37.31
CA ASN A 244 -0.92 -14.34 36.60
C ASN A 244 -0.73 -13.95 35.11
N VAL A 245 0.49 -13.59 34.70
CA VAL A 245 0.76 -13.13 33.33
C VAL A 245 0.73 -14.31 32.35
N VAL A 246 0.17 -14.10 31.16
CA VAL A 246 0.13 -15.10 30.08
C VAL A 246 1.55 -15.53 29.70
N PRO A 247 1.89 -16.84 29.76
CA PRO A 247 3.23 -17.34 29.41
C PRO A 247 3.46 -17.50 27.91
N PHE A 248 4.71 -17.77 27.53
CA PHE A 248 5.10 -18.14 26.18
C PHE A 248 4.94 -19.65 25.92
N ALA A 249 5.61 -20.49 26.72
CA ALA A 249 5.64 -21.95 26.55
C ALA A 249 5.03 -22.73 27.73
N LEU A 250 4.90 -22.11 28.91
CA LEU A 250 4.38 -22.78 30.12
C LEU A 250 2.90 -23.18 29.98
N THR A 251 2.55 -24.37 30.45
CA THR A 251 1.22 -24.97 30.29
C THR A 251 0.46 -25.11 31.60
N ASP A 252 -0.85 -25.37 31.49
CA ASP A 252 -1.70 -25.72 32.64
C ASP A 252 -1.25 -26.98 33.41
N PHE A 253 -0.38 -27.82 32.86
CA PHE A 253 0.15 -29.00 33.56
C PHE A 253 1.20 -28.65 34.62
N GLU A 254 1.93 -27.54 34.46
CA GLU A 254 2.93 -27.08 35.45
C GLU A 254 2.33 -26.12 36.49
N LYS A 255 1.09 -25.68 36.27
CA LYS A 255 0.37 -24.67 37.05
C LYS A 255 -0.16 -25.21 38.37
N THR A 256 0.27 -24.63 39.48
CA THR A 256 -0.25 -24.89 40.83
C THR A 256 -0.96 -23.66 41.39
N PHE A 257 -2.16 -23.86 41.95
CA PHE A 257 -2.97 -22.80 42.55
C PHE A 257 -2.85 -22.80 44.08
N HIS A 258 -2.38 -21.67 44.61
CA HIS A 258 -2.30 -21.40 46.05
C HIS A 258 -3.26 -20.28 46.45
N TYR A 259 -3.56 -20.17 47.75
CA TYR A 259 -4.50 -19.18 48.28
C TYR A 259 -4.01 -18.58 49.59
N ARG A 260 -4.02 -17.24 49.70
CA ARG A 260 -3.66 -16.48 50.91
C ARG A 260 -4.67 -15.35 51.11
N ASP A 261 -5.23 -15.27 52.32
CA ASP A 261 -6.16 -14.23 52.78
C ASP A 261 -7.44 -14.01 51.93
N GLY A 262 -7.73 -14.92 50.99
CA GLY A 262 -8.87 -14.88 50.07
C GLY A 262 -8.44 -14.88 48.61
N GLU A 263 -7.20 -14.47 48.35
CA GLU A 263 -6.65 -14.20 47.02
C GLU A 263 -5.85 -15.39 46.49
N GLN A 264 -5.84 -15.52 45.17
CA GLN A 264 -5.24 -16.63 44.45
C GLN A 264 -3.81 -16.29 44.02
N TYR A 265 -2.88 -17.23 44.14
CA TYR A 265 -1.52 -17.13 43.61
C TYR A 265 -1.30 -18.28 42.63
N ILE A 266 -0.83 -17.95 41.44
CA ILE A 266 -0.46 -18.93 40.42
C ILE A 266 1.04 -19.17 40.50
N VAL A 267 1.44 -20.44 40.61
CA VAL A 267 2.85 -20.85 40.70
C VAL A 267 3.09 -21.96 39.69
N TYR A 268 3.88 -21.66 38.67
CA TYR A 268 4.36 -22.64 37.69
C TYR A 268 5.61 -23.35 38.23
N HIS A 269 5.77 -24.63 37.91
CA HIS A 269 6.91 -25.47 38.30
C HIS A 269 7.26 -25.38 39.82
N ASP A 270 6.24 -25.41 40.69
CA ASP A 270 6.40 -25.17 42.14
C ASP A 270 7.47 -26.07 42.80
N PRO A 271 8.61 -25.52 43.27
CA PRO A 271 9.69 -26.30 43.88
C PRO A 271 9.38 -26.73 45.32
N GLY A 272 8.27 -26.27 45.90
CA GLY A 272 7.94 -26.46 47.30
C GLY A 272 8.55 -25.40 48.22
N SER A 273 8.27 -25.51 49.53
CA SER A 273 8.71 -24.54 50.52
C SER A 273 10.23 -24.47 50.66
N PRO A 274 10.83 -23.27 50.75
CA PRO A 274 12.20 -23.13 51.24
C PRO A 274 12.30 -23.62 52.69
N ALA A 275 13.53 -23.82 53.17
CA ALA A 275 13.78 -24.05 54.58
C ALA A 275 13.37 -22.82 55.40
N LEU A 276 12.60 -23.04 56.47
CA LEU A 276 12.09 -21.97 57.32
C LEU A 276 12.81 -21.97 58.68
N LEU A 277 12.87 -20.81 59.34
CA LEU A 277 13.24 -20.69 60.74
C LEU A 277 12.09 -21.22 61.61
N ASP A 278 12.39 -22.23 62.43
CA ASP A 278 11.46 -22.69 63.46
C ASP A 278 11.35 -21.63 64.57
N THR A 279 10.17 -21.00 64.67
CA THR A 279 9.88 -19.98 65.69
C THR A 279 9.40 -20.57 67.02
N LEU A 280 9.12 -21.88 67.09
CA LEU A 280 8.51 -22.56 68.22
C LEU A 280 9.45 -23.48 69.01
N SER A 281 10.62 -23.85 68.44
CA SER A 281 11.61 -24.67 69.12
C SER A 281 13.05 -24.16 68.98
N ALA A 282 13.94 -24.65 69.84
CA ALA A 282 15.37 -24.45 69.69
C ALA A 282 15.88 -25.30 68.53
N SER A 283 15.99 -24.71 67.34
CA SER A 283 16.69 -25.38 66.26
C SER A 283 18.19 -25.30 66.50
N ASP A 284 18.84 -26.47 66.50
CA ASP A 284 20.29 -26.58 66.44
C ASP A 284 20.83 -25.90 65.16
N PHE A 285 22.15 -25.73 65.08
CA PHE A 285 22.85 -25.23 63.88
C PHE A 285 22.41 -25.92 62.58
N GLU A 286 21.98 -27.19 62.67
CA GLU A 286 21.54 -28.02 61.55
C GLU A 286 20.24 -27.55 60.86
N SER A 287 19.50 -26.55 61.36
CA SER A 287 18.44 -25.94 60.55
C SER A 287 19.05 -25.17 59.39
N TYR A 288 18.88 -25.70 58.18
CA TYR A 288 19.50 -25.18 56.95
C TYR A 288 19.24 -23.69 56.68
N TYR A 289 18.11 -23.14 57.13
CA TYR A 289 17.85 -21.68 57.16
C TYR A 289 18.99 -20.91 57.85
N LYS A 290 19.42 -21.35 59.04
CA LYS A 290 20.50 -20.70 59.80
C LYS A 290 21.83 -20.86 59.11
N TRP A 291 22.14 -22.07 58.63
CA TRP A 291 23.38 -22.35 57.90
C TRP A 291 23.52 -21.46 56.66
N GLY A 292 22.51 -21.41 55.79
CA GLY A 292 22.55 -20.66 54.54
C GLY A 292 22.70 -19.16 54.75
N HIS A 293 21.99 -18.57 55.72
CA HIS A 293 22.16 -17.16 56.07
C HIS A 293 23.50 -16.87 56.77
N SER A 294 24.04 -17.81 57.54
CA SER A 294 25.35 -17.67 58.19
C SER A 294 26.49 -17.79 57.18
N LEU A 295 26.34 -18.58 56.11
CA LEU A 295 27.27 -18.64 54.98
C LEU A 295 27.36 -17.28 54.29
N VAL A 296 26.22 -16.62 54.04
CA VAL A 296 26.19 -15.26 53.45
C VAL A 296 26.94 -14.25 54.33
N ALA A 297 26.74 -14.30 55.64
CA ALA A 297 27.48 -13.47 56.59
C ALA A 297 28.99 -13.77 56.56
N ALA A 298 29.39 -15.05 56.48
CA ALA A 298 30.78 -15.47 56.43
C ALA A 298 31.47 -15.07 55.11
N TRP A 299 30.82 -15.26 53.96
CA TRP A 299 31.36 -14.88 52.65
C TRP A 299 31.56 -13.37 52.48
N SER A 300 30.85 -12.54 53.24
CA SER A 300 31.13 -11.11 53.35
C SER A 300 32.57 -10.83 53.85
N SER A 301 33.19 -11.77 54.58
CA SER A 301 34.58 -11.67 55.01
C SER A 301 35.60 -11.92 53.89
N HIS A 302 35.17 -12.38 52.71
CA HIS A 302 36.05 -12.68 51.57
C HIS A 302 36.33 -11.44 50.71
N LEU A 303 35.63 -10.33 50.95
CA LEU A 303 35.62 -9.13 50.08
C LEU A 303 36.79 -8.17 50.30
N ASP A 304 37.83 -8.56 51.05
CA ASP A 304 39.04 -7.77 51.24
C ASP A 304 40.15 -8.27 50.29
N PRO A 305 40.62 -7.46 49.32
CA PRO A 305 41.67 -7.88 48.40
C PRO A 305 43.04 -8.07 49.08
N THR A 306 43.18 -7.68 50.34
CA THR A 306 44.43 -7.78 51.12
C THR A 306 44.45 -8.96 52.10
N ASP A 307 43.41 -9.80 52.14
CA ASP A 307 43.33 -10.95 53.06
C ASP A 307 44.40 -12.04 52.82
N GLY A 308 45.05 -12.01 51.65
CA GLY A 308 46.16 -12.86 51.27
C GLY A 308 45.78 -14.13 50.52
N VAL A 309 44.49 -14.34 50.20
CA VAL A 309 44.01 -15.50 49.45
C VAL A 309 43.94 -15.17 47.95
N MET A 310 44.71 -15.90 47.17
CA MET A 310 44.74 -15.82 45.70
C MET A 310 44.04 -17.05 45.11
N ILE A 311 43.21 -16.84 44.09
CA ILE A 311 42.48 -17.89 43.37
C ILE A 311 42.77 -17.80 41.86
N ASP A 312 42.75 -18.95 41.18
CA ASP A 312 42.80 -19.02 39.72
C ASP A 312 41.37 -18.95 39.19
N ILE A 313 41.03 -17.88 38.48
CA ILE A 313 39.67 -17.65 37.97
C ILE A 313 39.53 -17.98 36.47
N SER A 314 40.57 -18.55 35.87
CA SER A 314 40.51 -19.05 34.49
C SER A 314 39.62 -20.32 34.37
N PRO A 315 39.17 -20.68 33.15
CA PRO A 315 38.44 -21.93 32.91
C PRO A 315 39.23 -23.21 33.24
N ILE A 316 40.52 -23.13 33.59
CA ILE A 316 41.30 -24.27 34.09
C ILE A 316 40.72 -24.78 35.42
N SER A 317 40.29 -23.86 36.28
CA SER A 317 39.97 -24.10 37.68
C SER A 317 38.52 -23.79 38.07
N ILE A 318 37.84 -22.89 37.35
CA ILE A 318 36.43 -22.53 37.58
C ILE A 318 35.55 -23.04 36.44
N GLY A 319 34.31 -23.42 36.76
CA GLY A 319 33.32 -23.93 35.82
C GLY A 319 33.23 -25.46 35.76
N ASN A 320 32.54 -25.95 34.72
CA ASN A 320 32.32 -27.37 34.44
C ASN A 320 31.59 -28.12 35.59
N ILE A 321 30.55 -27.51 36.17
CA ILE A 321 29.79 -28.12 37.27
C ILE A 321 29.09 -29.41 36.81
N GLN A 322 29.33 -30.50 37.54
CA GLN A 322 28.86 -31.84 37.14
C GLN A 322 27.42 -32.14 37.59
N SER A 323 26.95 -31.54 38.69
CA SER A 323 25.63 -31.78 39.28
C SER A 323 25.29 -30.75 40.36
N TYR A 324 24.00 -30.43 40.53
CA TYR A 324 23.50 -29.57 41.61
C TYR A 324 22.89 -30.38 42.77
N PRO A 325 22.95 -29.89 44.02
CA PRO A 325 22.35 -30.52 45.20
C PRO A 325 20.85 -30.82 45.04
N ASP A 326 20.42 -32.04 45.37
CA ASP A 326 19.01 -32.44 45.44
C ASP A 326 18.41 -32.23 46.84
N THR A 327 19.23 -32.31 47.89
CA THR A 327 18.78 -32.09 49.28
C THR A 327 19.63 -31.06 50.00
N TYR A 328 19.05 -30.36 50.98
CA TYR A 328 19.75 -29.37 51.82
C TYR A 328 20.99 -29.91 52.54
N ALA A 329 21.11 -31.24 52.71
CA ALA A 329 22.28 -31.87 53.30
C ALA A 329 23.52 -31.90 52.38
N GLU A 330 23.34 -31.73 51.07
CA GLU A 330 24.41 -31.76 50.06
C GLU A 330 25.00 -30.36 49.77
N TYR A 331 24.31 -29.29 50.16
CA TYR A 331 24.77 -27.91 49.91
C TYR A 331 26.10 -27.56 50.61
N PRO A 332 26.43 -28.05 51.82
CA PRO A 332 27.75 -27.85 52.41
C PRO A 332 28.90 -28.55 51.68
N ASP A 333 28.61 -29.57 50.85
CA ASP A 333 29.60 -30.19 49.95
C ASP A 333 29.70 -29.43 48.61
N PHE A 334 28.69 -28.61 48.26
CA PHE A 334 28.66 -27.82 47.02
C PHE A 334 29.24 -26.41 47.18
N TYR A 335 28.95 -25.70 48.28
CA TYR A 335 29.45 -24.33 48.52
C TYR A 335 30.61 -24.34 49.52
N ASP A 336 31.80 -23.88 49.12
CA ASP A 336 32.96 -23.82 50.02
C ASP A 336 32.78 -22.70 51.07
N TRP A 337 32.66 -23.10 52.33
CA TRP A 337 32.51 -22.18 53.46
C TRP A 337 33.72 -21.25 53.66
N GLU A 338 34.94 -21.77 53.54
CA GLU A 338 36.18 -21.11 53.98
C GLU A 338 36.84 -20.31 52.85
N ASN A 339 36.78 -20.82 51.61
CA ASN A 339 37.41 -20.19 50.45
C ASN A 339 36.41 -19.38 49.62
N GLY A 340 35.13 -19.76 49.61
CA GLY A 340 34.11 -19.28 48.69
C GLY A 340 34.11 -20.05 47.36
N GLY A 341 33.05 -19.86 46.56
CA GLY A 341 32.83 -20.57 45.30
C GLY A 341 31.98 -21.83 45.45
N ASP A 342 31.91 -22.64 44.39
CA ASP A 342 31.11 -23.88 44.33
C ASP A 342 31.92 -25.12 43.92
N ALA A 343 31.22 -26.24 43.66
CA ALA A 343 31.78 -27.52 43.22
C ALA A 343 32.32 -27.53 41.77
N SER A 344 32.73 -26.37 41.25
CA SER A 344 33.51 -26.24 40.02
C SER A 344 34.72 -27.18 40.02
N VAL A 345 34.95 -27.86 38.90
CA VAL A 345 36.14 -28.71 38.69
C VAL A 345 37.05 -28.17 37.58
N GLY A 346 36.59 -27.15 36.85
CA GLY A 346 37.27 -26.58 35.70
C GLY A 346 37.29 -27.49 34.46
N TRP A 347 37.69 -26.93 33.34
CA TRP A 347 37.88 -27.61 32.07
C TRP A 347 39.30 -28.18 31.91
N GLY A 348 40.21 -27.84 32.83
CA GLY A 348 41.62 -28.22 32.77
C GLY A 348 42.42 -27.34 31.80
N PRO A 349 43.68 -27.70 31.49
CA PRO A 349 44.63 -26.80 30.83
C PRO A 349 44.46 -26.67 29.31
N THR A 350 43.34 -27.09 28.73
CA THR A 350 43.15 -27.11 27.26
C THR A 350 41.71 -26.76 26.89
N ASN A 351 41.56 -25.74 26.05
CA ASN A 351 40.29 -25.29 25.49
C ASN A 351 39.67 -26.42 24.64
N PRO A 352 38.46 -26.92 24.97
CA PRO A 352 37.83 -28.03 24.24
C PRO A 352 37.50 -27.73 22.77
N VAL A 353 37.31 -26.45 22.42
CA VAL A 353 36.93 -25.99 21.08
C VAL A 353 38.15 -25.81 20.18
N THR A 354 39.17 -25.07 20.65
CA THR A 354 40.34 -24.72 19.83
C THR A 354 41.50 -25.70 19.97
N GLY A 355 41.56 -26.44 21.07
CA GLY A 355 42.71 -27.29 21.43
C GLY A 355 43.94 -26.51 21.92
N GLU A 356 43.84 -25.18 22.07
CA GLU A 356 44.89 -24.36 22.67
C GLU A 356 44.86 -24.43 24.21
N ALA A 357 45.88 -23.90 24.88
CA ALA A 357 45.92 -23.90 26.34
C ALA A 357 45.12 -22.72 26.91
N TYR A 358 44.35 -22.95 27.97
CA TYR A 358 43.92 -21.86 28.84
C TYR A 358 45.12 -21.41 29.68
N GLU A 359 45.27 -20.10 29.89
CA GLU A 359 46.32 -19.53 30.73
C GLU A 359 45.76 -19.25 32.14
N PRO A 360 46.46 -19.64 33.24
CA PRO A 360 45.97 -19.41 34.59
C PRO A 360 45.90 -17.92 34.95
N GLN A 361 44.81 -17.49 35.58
CA GLN A 361 44.60 -16.09 35.98
C GLN A 361 44.48 -15.99 37.51
N MET A 362 45.62 -15.80 38.18
CA MET A 362 45.70 -15.70 39.63
C MET A 362 45.34 -14.28 40.12
N VAL A 363 44.21 -14.14 40.82
CA VAL A 363 43.71 -12.85 41.35
C VAL A 363 43.41 -12.94 42.86
N PRO A 364 43.38 -11.82 43.61
CA PRO A 364 42.89 -11.82 44.99
C PRO A 364 41.41 -12.20 45.04
N ARG A 365 41.00 -13.10 45.94
CA ARG A 365 39.58 -13.51 46.00
C ARG A 365 38.63 -12.36 46.31
N GLY A 366 39.10 -11.37 47.06
CA GLY A 366 38.33 -10.16 47.37
C GLY A 366 38.16 -9.22 46.18
N ASP A 367 39.04 -9.24 45.18
CA ASP A 367 38.77 -8.56 43.92
C ASP A 367 37.75 -9.36 43.10
N TYR A 368 37.95 -10.67 42.93
CA TYR A 368 37.01 -11.52 42.18
C TYR A 368 35.59 -11.45 42.73
N GLY A 369 35.40 -11.62 44.04
CA GLY A 369 34.07 -11.59 44.67
C GLY A 369 33.36 -10.25 44.51
N ARG A 370 34.08 -9.12 44.55
CA ARG A 370 33.53 -7.77 44.33
C ARG A 370 33.22 -7.51 42.85
N VAL A 371 34.15 -7.84 41.95
CA VAL A 371 33.96 -7.73 40.49
C VAL A 371 32.77 -8.57 40.04
N LEU A 372 32.68 -9.81 40.50
CA LEU A 372 31.59 -10.72 40.15
C LEU A 372 30.24 -10.24 40.71
N ALA A 373 30.23 -9.74 41.95
CA ALA A 373 29.03 -9.16 42.56
C ALA A 373 28.52 -7.91 41.82
N GLU A 374 29.41 -7.01 41.38
CA GLU A 374 29.02 -5.79 40.65
C GLU A 374 28.67 -6.05 39.18
N PHE A 375 29.41 -6.93 38.48
CA PHE A 375 29.12 -7.30 37.09
C PHE A 375 27.70 -7.87 36.92
N TRP A 376 27.30 -8.79 37.80
CA TRP A 376 25.95 -9.38 37.78
C TRP A 376 24.95 -8.65 38.70
N ALA A 377 25.30 -7.50 39.29
CA ALA A 377 24.32 -6.58 39.89
C ALA A 377 23.68 -5.66 38.84
N ASP A 378 24.24 -5.65 37.63
CA ASP A 378 23.79 -4.95 36.43
C ASP A 378 23.66 -3.42 36.59
N GLY A 379 24.24 -2.77 37.60
CA GLY A 379 23.95 -1.35 37.88
C GLY A 379 25.15 -0.49 38.32
N PRO A 380 25.02 0.86 38.33
CA PRO A 380 23.84 1.65 37.98
C PRO A 380 23.88 2.20 36.54
N ASP A 381 23.48 1.38 35.56
CA ASP A 381 23.18 1.71 34.15
C ASP A 381 22.55 0.43 33.52
N SER A 382 21.38 -0.02 34.01
CA SER A 382 20.95 -1.43 33.94
C SER A 382 19.96 -1.80 32.84
N GLU A 383 20.34 -2.72 31.96
CA GLU A 383 19.42 -3.50 31.12
C GLU A 383 18.66 -4.60 31.89
N THR A 384 18.93 -4.76 33.19
CA THR A 384 18.45 -5.83 34.10
C THR A 384 18.85 -7.26 33.65
N PRO A 385 18.71 -8.30 34.50
CA PRO A 385 19.19 -9.64 34.16
C PRO A 385 18.72 -10.21 32.82
N PRO A 386 17.44 -10.11 32.40
CA PRO A 386 17.05 -10.60 31.08
C PRO A 386 17.74 -9.81 29.95
N GLY A 387 17.87 -8.49 30.06
CA GLY A 387 18.56 -7.67 29.06
C GLY A 387 20.07 -7.92 29.01
N HIS A 388 20.70 -8.25 30.14
CA HIS A 388 22.12 -8.64 30.17
C HIS A 388 22.33 -9.91 29.34
N TRP A 389 21.43 -10.89 29.42
CA TRP A 389 21.51 -12.09 28.57
C TRP A 389 21.22 -11.83 27.08
N PHE A 390 20.43 -10.81 26.74
CA PHE A 390 20.36 -10.30 25.36
C PHE A 390 21.68 -9.64 24.92
N THR A 391 22.36 -8.90 25.81
CA THR A 391 23.68 -8.32 25.51
C THR A 391 24.75 -9.42 25.30
N ILE A 392 24.67 -10.53 26.04
CA ILE A 392 25.52 -11.72 25.84
C ILE A 392 25.17 -12.45 24.53
N LEU A 393 23.88 -12.58 24.19
CA LEU A 393 23.42 -13.09 22.90
C LEU A 393 23.92 -12.25 21.72
N ASN A 394 23.90 -10.92 21.85
CA ASN A 394 24.45 -9.99 20.87
C ASN A 394 25.96 -10.19 20.71
N TYR A 395 26.73 -10.19 21.81
CA TYR A 395 28.17 -10.49 21.81
C TYR A 395 28.51 -11.82 21.11
N VAL A 396 27.69 -12.86 21.31
CA VAL A 396 27.87 -14.16 20.63
C VAL A 396 27.49 -14.10 19.15
N SER A 397 26.40 -13.40 18.81
CA SER A 397 25.89 -13.26 17.44
C SER A 397 26.80 -12.42 16.54
N ASP A 398 27.49 -11.47 17.14
CA ASP A 398 28.47 -10.58 16.51
C ASP A 398 29.90 -11.20 16.50
N HIS A 399 30.10 -12.39 17.09
CA HIS A 399 31.42 -13.02 17.18
C HIS A 399 31.84 -13.67 15.84
N PRO A 400 33.04 -13.39 15.30
CA PRO A 400 33.44 -13.81 13.96
C PRO A 400 33.58 -15.34 13.78
N ASP A 401 33.81 -16.09 14.86
CA ASP A 401 33.83 -17.57 14.84
C ASP A 401 32.44 -18.22 14.97
N LEU A 402 31.37 -17.45 15.20
CA LEU A 402 30.01 -18.01 15.17
C LEU A 402 29.61 -18.25 13.71
N VAL A 403 29.29 -19.51 13.40
CA VAL A 403 28.57 -19.84 12.16
C VAL A 403 27.08 -19.84 12.51
N LYS A 404 26.32 -18.84 12.02
CA LYS A 404 24.87 -18.66 12.24
C LYS A 404 24.06 -19.80 11.58
N LYS A 405 24.10 -20.98 12.22
CA LYS A 405 23.44 -22.24 11.85
C LYS A 405 22.54 -22.64 13.01
N TRP A 406 21.25 -22.73 12.77
CA TRP A 406 20.29 -23.09 13.82
C TRP A 406 20.62 -24.49 14.37
N ASN A 407 20.79 -24.61 15.68
CA ASN A 407 21.25 -25.82 16.36
C ASN A 407 22.57 -26.40 15.80
N GLY A 408 23.45 -25.53 15.27
CA GLY A 408 24.71 -25.92 14.62
C GLY A 408 24.54 -26.73 13.32
N GLN A 409 23.32 -26.83 12.78
CA GLN A 409 22.94 -27.65 11.64
C GLN A 409 22.30 -26.81 10.51
N GLY A 410 21.77 -27.46 9.47
CA GLY A 410 21.07 -26.78 8.38
C GLY A 410 21.94 -25.89 7.51
N GLU A 411 21.33 -24.88 6.90
CA GLU A 411 21.98 -23.83 6.10
C GLU A 411 22.51 -22.70 6.99
N VAL A 412 23.26 -21.74 6.42
CA VAL A 412 23.70 -20.56 7.19
C VAL A 412 22.61 -19.50 7.02
N LEU A 413 22.00 -19.08 8.13
CA LEU A 413 20.91 -18.11 8.13
C LEU A 413 21.43 -16.70 7.79
N SER A 414 20.53 -15.84 7.32
CA SER A 414 20.82 -14.41 7.20
C SER A 414 21.03 -13.78 8.59
N ASN A 415 21.60 -12.57 8.65
CA ASN A 415 21.69 -11.85 9.92
C ASN A 415 20.28 -11.58 10.49
N LEU A 416 19.36 -11.04 9.68
CA LEU A 416 17.99 -10.72 10.09
C LEU A 416 17.28 -11.96 10.64
N GLU A 417 17.32 -13.07 9.92
CA GLU A 417 16.68 -14.32 10.33
C GLU A 417 17.27 -14.86 11.64
N TRP A 418 18.61 -14.94 11.76
CA TRP A 418 19.24 -15.37 13.01
C TRP A 418 18.84 -14.50 14.19
N ASP A 419 18.81 -13.18 13.98
CA ASP A 419 18.52 -12.21 15.03
C ASP A 419 17.05 -12.33 15.47
N VAL A 420 16.06 -12.31 14.55
CA VAL A 420 14.63 -12.48 14.94
C VAL A 420 14.35 -13.86 15.55
N ARG A 421 14.95 -14.94 15.02
CA ARG A 421 14.78 -16.30 15.57
C ARG A 421 15.35 -16.39 16.99
N SER A 422 16.60 -15.96 17.19
CA SER A 422 17.26 -16.05 18.51
C SER A 422 16.65 -15.12 19.55
N TYR A 423 16.20 -13.93 19.16
CA TYR A 423 15.48 -13.01 20.03
C TYR A 423 14.11 -13.52 20.47
N LEU A 424 13.36 -14.22 19.59
CA LEU A 424 12.09 -14.84 19.99
C LEU A 424 12.31 -15.88 21.10
N VAL A 425 13.21 -16.83 20.87
CA VAL A 425 13.46 -17.91 21.84
C VAL A 425 14.04 -17.37 23.15
N MET A 426 15.02 -16.47 23.09
CA MET A 426 15.59 -15.85 24.28
C MET A 426 14.54 -15.01 25.03
N GLY A 427 13.76 -14.22 24.31
CA GLY A 427 12.70 -13.39 24.87
C GLY A 427 11.65 -14.22 25.60
N GLY A 428 11.07 -15.22 24.92
CA GLY A 428 10.08 -16.12 25.49
C GLY A 428 10.61 -16.89 26.71
N ALA A 429 11.84 -17.42 26.64
CA ALA A 429 12.47 -18.07 27.79
C ALA A 429 12.69 -17.11 28.97
N MET A 430 13.06 -15.84 28.73
CA MET A 430 13.17 -14.85 29.79
C MET A 430 11.80 -14.51 30.39
N HIS A 431 10.76 -14.35 29.57
CA HIS A 431 9.40 -14.08 30.03
C HIS A 431 8.87 -15.21 30.93
N ASP A 432 9.04 -16.48 30.53
CA ASP A 432 8.63 -17.63 31.35
C ASP A 432 9.49 -17.76 32.63
N CYS A 433 10.79 -17.46 32.57
CA CYS A 433 11.63 -17.35 33.76
C CYS A 433 11.13 -16.27 34.73
N ALA A 434 10.58 -15.15 34.22
CA ALA A 434 9.99 -14.09 35.03
C ALA A 434 8.72 -14.57 35.73
N ILE A 435 7.80 -15.20 34.99
CA ILE A 435 6.52 -15.75 35.50
C ILE A 435 6.76 -16.79 36.58
N VAL A 436 7.63 -17.78 36.32
CA VAL A 436 7.97 -18.82 37.31
C VAL A 436 8.62 -18.19 38.55
N ALA A 437 9.68 -17.39 38.37
CA ALA A 437 10.42 -16.85 39.51
C ALA A 437 9.57 -15.89 40.36
N TRP A 438 8.75 -15.02 39.76
CA TRP A 438 7.93 -14.08 40.53
C TRP A 438 6.64 -14.68 41.11
N GLY A 439 6.01 -15.65 40.44
CA GLY A 439 4.92 -16.43 41.05
C GLY A 439 5.40 -17.16 42.31
N ILE A 440 6.57 -17.82 42.25
CA ILE A 440 7.23 -18.44 43.41
C ILE A 440 7.56 -17.40 44.49
N LYS A 441 8.17 -16.26 44.11
CA LYS A 441 8.54 -15.19 45.06
C LYS A 441 7.34 -14.59 45.77
N GLY A 442 6.24 -14.28 45.08
CA GLY A 442 5.04 -13.71 45.70
C GLY A 442 4.30 -14.70 46.57
N TRP A 443 4.22 -15.97 46.14
CA TRP A 443 3.64 -17.02 46.97
C TRP A 443 4.47 -17.28 48.22
N TYR A 444 5.74 -17.68 48.11
CA TYR A 444 6.54 -18.01 49.29
C TYR A 444 6.92 -16.78 50.11
N ASP A 445 6.98 -15.60 49.48
CA ASP A 445 7.22 -14.29 50.11
C ASP A 445 8.42 -14.32 51.06
N TYR A 446 9.49 -14.98 50.64
CA TYR A 446 10.59 -15.37 51.52
C TYR A 446 11.56 -14.21 51.84
N VAL A 447 12.09 -14.24 53.06
CA VAL A 447 13.00 -13.26 53.64
C VAL A 447 14.30 -13.05 52.84
N ARG A 448 14.91 -11.86 52.99
CA ARG A 448 16.25 -11.53 52.47
C ARG A 448 17.34 -11.66 53.55
N PRO A 449 18.61 -11.95 53.20
CA PRO A 449 19.66 -12.14 54.20
C PRO A 449 19.85 -11.00 55.18
N VAL A 450 19.75 -9.74 54.74
CA VAL A 450 19.90 -8.58 55.63
C VAL A 450 18.87 -8.56 56.77
N SER A 451 17.61 -8.85 56.46
CA SER A 451 16.54 -8.96 57.46
C SER A 451 16.72 -10.17 58.36
N ALA A 452 17.04 -11.34 57.78
CA ALA A 452 17.22 -12.60 58.48
C ALA A 452 18.43 -12.58 59.44
N ILE A 453 19.59 -12.11 58.96
CA ILE A 453 20.84 -12.01 59.73
C ILE A 453 20.67 -11.02 60.88
N ARG A 454 20.16 -9.80 60.62
CA ARG A 454 19.93 -8.81 61.69
C ARG A 454 18.89 -9.29 62.71
N PHE A 455 17.80 -9.94 62.27
CA PHE A 455 16.82 -10.54 63.18
C PHE A 455 17.45 -11.61 64.07
N MET A 456 18.10 -12.63 63.48
CA MET A 456 18.72 -13.71 64.25
C MET A 456 19.82 -13.19 65.17
N ALA A 457 20.59 -12.18 64.75
CA ALA A 457 21.62 -11.58 65.58
C ALA A 457 21.07 -10.82 66.80
N GLU A 458 19.94 -10.11 66.65
CA GLU A 458 19.28 -9.41 67.77
C GLU A 458 18.62 -10.39 68.76
N GLN A 459 18.24 -11.59 68.30
CA GLN A 459 17.86 -12.66 69.22
C GLN A 459 19.04 -13.18 70.06
N GLY A 460 20.28 -13.00 69.62
CA GLY A 460 21.49 -13.54 70.24
C GLY A 460 22.02 -14.79 69.52
N GLN A 461 22.66 -15.70 70.26
CA GLN A 461 23.33 -16.88 69.68
C GLN A 461 22.55 -18.19 69.86
N SER A 462 22.69 -19.15 68.95
CA SER A 462 22.01 -20.46 69.06
C SER A 462 22.93 -21.70 69.05
N THR A 463 24.23 -21.55 69.33
CA THR A 463 25.21 -22.67 69.32
C THR A 463 25.40 -23.31 70.69
N ASP A 464 25.39 -22.52 71.77
CA ASP A 464 25.59 -23.00 73.14
C ASP A 464 24.36 -22.69 74.04
N PRO A 465 23.49 -23.68 74.34
CA PRO A 465 22.34 -23.51 75.22
C PRO A 465 22.64 -23.09 76.67
N ASP A 466 23.86 -23.33 77.16
CA ASP A 466 24.32 -22.90 78.48
C ASP A 466 25.14 -21.59 78.42
N GLY A 467 25.36 -21.05 77.22
CA GLY A 467 26.16 -19.86 76.93
C GLY A 467 25.45 -18.52 77.18
N ALA A 468 26.21 -17.44 77.11
CA ALA A 468 25.65 -16.08 77.15
C ALA A 468 24.78 -15.81 75.91
N SER A 469 23.78 -14.94 76.07
CA SER A 469 22.86 -14.51 75.01
C SER A 469 22.25 -15.65 74.18
N TYR A 470 22.03 -16.82 74.79
CA TYR A 470 21.44 -17.95 74.07
C TYR A 470 19.96 -17.69 73.74
N HIS A 471 19.60 -17.90 72.48
CA HIS A 471 18.21 -17.94 72.04
C HIS A 471 17.96 -19.01 70.96
N PRO A 472 16.84 -19.77 71.06
CA PRO A 472 16.34 -20.69 70.03
C PRO A 472 16.39 -20.16 68.58
N GLN A 473 16.02 -18.90 68.37
CA GLN A 473 15.97 -18.24 67.06
C GLN A 473 17.24 -17.42 66.76
N GLY A 474 18.26 -17.52 67.62
CA GLY A 474 19.53 -16.82 67.46
C GLY A 474 20.34 -17.28 66.25
N ILE A 475 21.33 -16.48 65.87
CA ILE A 475 22.31 -16.83 64.84
C ILE A 475 23.37 -17.78 65.44
N PRO A 476 23.82 -18.82 64.72
CA PRO A 476 24.85 -19.70 65.24
C PRO A 476 26.21 -19.01 65.30
N LEU A 477 26.96 -19.23 66.38
CA LEU A 477 28.38 -18.88 66.47
C LEU A 477 29.20 -19.78 65.56
N VAL A 478 30.09 -19.17 64.78
CA VAL A 478 31.06 -19.82 63.89
C VAL A 478 32.42 -19.17 64.15
N PRO A 479 33.37 -19.84 64.83
CA PRO A 479 34.63 -19.23 65.23
C PRO A 479 35.38 -18.56 64.07
N GLY A 480 35.83 -17.31 64.27
CA GLY A 480 36.50 -16.52 63.22
C GLY A 480 35.57 -15.76 62.25
N PHE A 481 34.27 -16.03 62.27
CA PHE A 481 33.27 -15.41 61.38
C PHE A 481 32.08 -14.78 62.14
N ILE A 482 31.50 -15.50 63.12
CA ILE A 482 30.32 -15.11 63.90
C ILE A 482 30.59 -15.40 65.37
N GLU A 483 30.69 -14.36 66.19
CA GLU A 483 31.13 -14.46 67.59
C GLU A 483 30.30 -13.55 68.50
N LEU A 484 30.37 -13.79 69.82
CA LEU A 484 29.86 -12.84 70.81
C LEU A 484 30.86 -11.70 71.03
N VAL A 485 30.35 -10.50 71.27
CA VAL A 485 31.14 -9.38 71.79
C VAL A 485 31.45 -9.64 73.27
N GLU A 486 32.72 -9.81 73.61
CA GLU A 486 33.17 -10.05 74.99
C GLU A 486 33.49 -8.73 75.72
N ALA A 487 33.53 -8.76 77.06
CA ALA A 487 33.93 -7.60 77.86
C ALA A 487 35.40 -7.22 77.58
N GLY A 488 35.61 -5.99 77.10
CA GLY A 488 36.92 -5.50 76.64
C GLY A 488 37.25 -5.79 75.17
N ASP A 489 36.31 -6.34 74.39
CA ASP A 489 36.34 -6.32 72.93
C ASP A 489 36.24 -4.87 72.42
N PRO A 490 36.94 -4.47 71.33
CA PRO A 490 36.81 -3.12 70.75
C PRO A 490 35.36 -2.73 70.39
N LEU A 491 34.48 -3.70 70.13
CA LEU A 491 33.07 -3.49 69.82
C LEU A 491 32.16 -3.42 71.05
N ALA A 492 32.67 -3.62 72.27
CA ALA A 492 31.87 -3.62 73.51
C ALA A 492 31.12 -2.31 73.80
N GLY A 493 31.57 -1.19 73.22
CA GLY A 493 31.07 0.15 73.53
C GLY A 493 31.74 0.79 74.76
N ASP A 494 31.47 2.07 75.00
CA ASP A 494 32.15 2.85 76.05
C ASP A 494 31.74 2.43 77.48
N ASN A 495 30.63 1.70 77.62
CA ASN A 495 30.01 1.27 78.87
C ASN A 495 29.69 -0.25 78.88
N ASP A 496 30.36 -1.03 78.03
CA ASP A 496 30.05 -2.45 77.77
C ASP A 496 28.61 -2.67 77.22
N GLU A 497 28.00 -1.66 76.57
CA GLU A 497 26.60 -1.70 76.11
C GLU A 497 26.28 -2.77 75.05
N PHE A 498 27.28 -3.23 74.29
CA PHE A 498 27.12 -4.29 73.28
C PHE A 498 27.67 -5.65 73.76
N VAL A 499 28.11 -5.79 75.01
CA VAL A 499 28.66 -7.07 75.51
C VAL A 499 27.57 -8.13 75.60
N GLY A 500 27.76 -9.22 74.87
CA GLY A 500 26.76 -10.26 74.66
C GLY A 500 25.98 -10.13 73.34
N ASP A 501 26.15 -9.05 72.58
CA ASP A 501 25.61 -8.96 71.22
C ASP A 501 26.48 -9.78 70.25
N ILE A 502 25.98 -10.00 69.03
CA ILE A 502 26.71 -10.71 67.99
C ILE A 502 27.58 -9.74 67.19
N LYS A 503 28.82 -10.15 66.92
CA LYS A 503 29.72 -9.54 65.93
C LYS A 503 29.94 -10.49 64.75
N LEU A 504 30.05 -9.91 63.56
CA LEU A 504 30.37 -10.60 62.32
C LEU A 504 31.70 -10.10 61.80
N ARG A 505 32.53 -11.00 61.26
CA ARG A 505 33.68 -10.61 60.44
C ARG A 505 33.19 -10.47 59.01
N ALA A 506 33.10 -9.24 58.52
CA ALA A 506 32.40 -8.92 57.29
C ALA A 506 32.97 -7.66 56.62
N TRP A 507 32.57 -7.39 55.37
CA TRP A 507 32.74 -6.09 54.76
C TRP A 507 32.08 -5.03 55.66
N LYS A 508 32.82 -3.99 56.04
CA LYS A 508 32.40 -3.11 57.15
C LYS A 508 31.19 -2.22 56.84
N GLY A 509 30.70 -2.22 55.60
CA GLY A 509 29.52 -1.47 55.19
C GLY A 509 29.82 -0.07 54.63
N PRO A 510 28.79 0.57 54.05
CA PRO A 510 28.93 1.84 53.33
C PRO A 510 29.37 3.02 54.20
N ASN A 511 29.21 2.94 55.52
CA ASN A 511 29.63 3.98 56.47
C ASN A 511 31.16 4.19 56.54
N TYR A 512 31.95 3.34 55.88
CA TYR A 512 33.40 3.47 55.77
C TYR A 512 33.87 4.03 54.41
N ILE A 513 32.94 4.46 53.55
CA ILE A 513 33.20 4.97 52.19
C ILE A 513 32.64 6.40 52.11
N GLU A 514 33.51 7.42 52.14
CA GLU A 514 33.10 8.82 51.91
C GLU A 514 33.07 9.15 50.40
N ASN A 515 34.00 8.56 49.64
CA ASN A 515 34.13 8.71 48.20
C ASN A 515 34.47 7.36 47.54
N PRO A 516 33.52 6.68 46.86
CA PRO A 516 33.74 5.35 46.29
C PRO A 516 34.78 5.30 45.16
N ALA A 517 35.28 6.44 44.68
CA ALA A 517 36.36 6.48 43.69
C ALA A 517 37.78 6.36 44.28
N ILE A 518 37.95 6.43 45.60
CA ILE A 518 39.27 6.38 46.29
C ILE A 518 39.26 5.69 47.67
N ASP A 519 38.07 5.38 48.21
CA ASP A 519 37.94 4.71 49.50
C ASP A 519 37.58 3.24 49.30
N GLN A 520 38.08 2.39 50.19
CA GLN A 520 37.65 1.01 50.38
C GLN A 520 37.19 0.85 51.82
N ALA A 521 36.05 0.18 52.05
CA ALA A 521 35.68 -0.19 53.41
C ALA A 521 36.67 -1.25 53.92
N GLY A 522 36.83 -2.36 53.19
CA GLY A 522 37.57 -3.54 53.64
C GLY A 522 36.83 -4.35 54.72
N VAL A 523 37.45 -5.41 55.22
CA VAL A 523 36.83 -6.38 56.15
C VAL A 523 37.39 -6.24 57.57
N ASP A 524 36.50 -6.24 58.58
CA ASP A 524 36.87 -6.35 59.99
C ASP A 524 35.70 -6.94 60.79
N TRP A 525 35.84 -7.04 62.11
CA TRP A 525 34.72 -7.29 63.01
C TRP A 525 33.80 -6.07 63.10
N ILE A 526 32.51 -6.29 62.84
CA ILE A 526 31.43 -5.31 63.03
C ILE A 526 30.31 -5.88 63.88
N LEU A 527 29.52 -5.02 64.53
CA LEU A 527 28.29 -5.44 65.20
C LEU A 527 27.28 -5.94 64.17
N ALA A 528 26.70 -7.13 64.40
CA ALA A 528 25.83 -7.82 63.45
C ALA A 528 24.55 -7.04 63.12
N GLY A 529 23.99 -6.30 64.09
CA GLY A 529 22.84 -5.41 63.88
C GLY A 529 23.13 -4.23 62.94
N ASN A 530 24.41 -3.95 62.64
CA ASN A 530 24.84 -2.97 61.64
C ASN A 530 25.31 -3.61 60.32
N TRP A 531 25.10 -4.92 60.11
CA TRP A 531 25.57 -5.59 58.88
C TRP A 531 24.86 -5.08 57.63
N TRP A 532 25.60 -4.98 56.54
CA TRP A 532 25.10 -4.64 55.20
C TRP A 532 25.58 -5.70 54.19
N PRO A 533 24.74 -6.08 53.21
CA PRO A 533 25.21 -6.73 51.99
C PRO A 533 26.14 -5.80 51.20
N TYR A 534 26.96 -6.35 50.29
CA TYR A 534 27.92 -5.58 49.49
C TYR A 534 27.20 -4.79 48.39
N GLN A 535 26.81 -3.57 48.73
CA GLN A 535 26.07 -2.64 47.87
C GLN A 535 26.28 -1.18 48.32
N ARG A 536 26.11 -0.19 47.44
CA ARG A 536 26.08 1.23 47.83
C ARG A 536 24.93 1.50 48.83
N PRO A 537 25.05 2.50 49.71
CA PRO A 537 23.98 2.81 50.68
C PRO A 537 22.66 3.24 50.02
N THR A 538 22.74 3.73 48.78
CA THR A 538 21.59 4.11 47.95
C THR A 538 21.13 3.01 47.00
N PHE A 539 21.96 1.99 46.73
CA PHE A 539 21.70 0.95 45.73
C PHE A 539 21.29 -0.33 46.45
N VAL A 540 20.07 -0.77 46.24
CA VAL A 540 19.38 -1.53 47.28
C VAL A 540 19.29 -3.01 46.94
N THR A 541 19.29 -3.83 47.99
CA THR A 541 18.82 -5.21 47.90
C THR A 541 17.45 -5.20 47.23
N PRO A 542 17.25 -5.89 46.09
CA PRO A 542 16.11 -5.62 45.22
C PRO A 542 14.76 -5.76 45.94
N PRO A 543 13.77 -4.89 45.65
CA PRO A 543 12.53 -4.76 46.43
C PRO A 543 11.52 -5.89 46.13
N PHE A 544 11.92 -7.12 46.40
CA PHE A 544 11.12 -8.34 46.26
C PHE A 544 11.74 -9.49 47.05
N ALA A 545 10.93 -10.51 47.35
CA ALA A 545 11.33 -11.70 48.11
C ALA A 545 12.58 -12.42 47.55
N GLY A 546 13.26 -13.16 48.43
CA GLY A 546 14.45 -13.94 48.12
C GLY A 546 14.14 -15.13 47.21
N TYR A 547 13.44 -16.12 47.75
CA TYR A 547 13.21 -17.42 47.13
C TYR A 547 12.25 -17.36 45.92
N ILE A 548 12.60 -17.80 44.72
CA ILE A 548 13.92 -18.25 44.22
C ILE A 548 14.73 -17.08 43.62
N SER A 549 16.03 -17.26 43.46
CA SER A 549 16.92 -16.30 42.80
C SER A 549 16.57 -16.14 41.32
N GLY A 550 15.91 -15.05 40.97
CA GLY A 550 15.57 -14.74 39.58
C GLY A 550 16.81 -14.64 38.68
N HIS A 551 17.96 -14.16 39.20
CA HIS A 551 19.21 -14.13 38.43
C HIS A 551 19.69 -15.56 38.10
N SER A 552 19.57 -16.51 39.05
CA SER A 552 19.91 -17.91 38.81
C SER A 552 18.97 -18.56 37.79
N THR A 553 17.67 -18.23 37.84
CA THR A 553 16.65 -18.72 36.88
C THR A 553 16.86 -18.17 35.47
N TYR A 554 16.85 -16.84 35.29
CA TYR A 554 17.11 -16.20 33.99
C TYR A 554 18.42 -16.71 33.38
N SER A 555 19.51 -16.67 34.15
CA SER A 555 20.83 -16.99 33.61
C SER A 555 20.97 -18.44 33.20
N ARG A 556 20.33 -19.37 33.91
CA ARG A 556 20.35 -20.78 33.50
C ARG A 556 19.42 -21.03 32.32
N GLY A 557 18.22 -20.45 32.29
CA GLY A 557 17.33 -20.52 31.12
C GLY A 557 18.02 -20.03 29.85
N ALA A 558 18.65 -18.85 29.92
CA ALA A 558 19.43 -18.28 28.83
C ALA A 558 20.59 -19.18 28.41
N ALA A 559 21.40 -19.69 29.34
CA ALA A 559 22.53 -20.56 29.03
C ALA A 559 22.12 -21.87 28.32
N GLU A 560 20.98 -22.46 28.68
CA GLU A 560 20.44 -23.62 27.96
C GLU A 560 19.92 -23.23 26.56
N VAL A 561 19.18 -22.12 26.42
CA VAL A 561 18.74 -21.60 25.11
C VAL A 561 19.93 -21.32 24.18
N MET A 562 20.99 -20.67 24.68
CA MET A 562 22.20 -20.37 23.89
C MET A 562 22.93 -21.65 23.46
N THR A 563 22.94 -22.66 24.34
CA THR A 563 23.49 -23.99 24.02
C THR A 563 22.73 -24.64 22.87
N LEU A 564 21.39 -24.61 22.93
CA LEU A 564 20.52 -25.22 21.93
C LEU A 564 20.55 -24.46 20.60
N MET A 565 20.40 -23.13 20.59
CA MET A 565 20.35 -22.34 19.35
C MET A 565 21.68 -22.36 18.56
N THR A 566 22.83 -22.38 19.24
CA THR A 566 24.15 -22.44 18.56
C THR A 566 24.64 -23.88 18.31
N GLY A 567 23.99 -24.90 18.87
CA GLY A 567 24.42 -26.30 18.81
C GLY A 567 25.74 -26.59 19.56
N SER A 568 26.12 -25.73 20.52
CA SER A 568 27.40 -25.78 21.25
C SER A 568 27.19 -25.29 22.69
N GLU A 569 27.70 -26.02 23.69
CA GLU A 569 27.70 -25.52 25.08
C GLU A 569 28.74 -24.41 25.32
N PHE A 570 29.72 -24.29 24.42
CA PHE A 570 30.81 -23.32 24.49
C PHE A 570 30.48 -22.03 23.78
N PHE A 571 30.99 -20.92 24.31
CA PHE A 571 31.11 -19.66 23.58
C PHE A 571 31.88 -19.88 22.26
N PRO A 572 31.60 -19.10 21.20
CA PRO A 572 32.45 -19.07 20.00
C PRO A 572 33.94 -18.87 20.35
N GLY A 573 34.84 -19.54 19.64
CA GLY A 573 36.27 -19.58 20.01
C GLY A 573 36.59 -20.33 21.33
N GLY A 574 35.58 -20.88 22.02
CA GLY A 574 35.71 -21.60 23.29
C GLY A 574 35.97 -20.73 24.52
N MET A 575 35.74 -19.41 24.43
CA MET A 575 35.93 -18.49 25.55
C MET A 575 35.14 -17.17 25.39
N GLY A 576 34.23 -16.89 26.32
CA GLY A 576 33.71 -15.55 26.58
C GLY A 576 34.61 -14.81 27.57
N ILE A 577 34.78 -13.49 27.39
CA ILE A 577 35.64 -12.63 28.22
C ILE A 577 34.91 -11.34 28.59
N PHE A 578 35.10 -10.86 29.82
CA PHE A 578 34.74 -9.49 30.22
C PHE A 578 35.89 -8.81 31.00
N ASP A 579 36.32 -7.63 30.53
CA ASP A 579 37.38 -6.83 31.15
C ASP A 579 36.88 -6.01 32.35
N ALA A 580 37.53 -6.17 33.51
CA ALA A 580 37.37 -5.35 34.72
C ALA A 580 38.69 -4.63 35.07
N PRO A 581 38.97 -3.44 34.51
CA PRO A 581 40.27 -2.77 34.68
C PRO A 581 40.50 -2.22 36.09
N GLN A 582 41.76 -2.21 36.52
CA GLN A 582 42.21 -1.75 37.84
C GLN A 582 41.66 -0.36 38.19
N ASN A 583 41.07 -0.24 39.38
CA ASN A 583 40.48 0.98 39.96
C ASN A 583 39.50 1.73 39.04
N GLN A 584 38.90 1.06 38.06
CA GLN A 584 38.01 1.66 37.05
C GLN A 584 36.67 0.93 36.89
N PHE A 585 36.58 -0.34 37.29
CA PHE A 585 35.35 -1.12 37.17
C PHE A 585 34.43 -1.01 38.38
N LEU A 586 34.94 -1.19 39.61
CA LEU A 586 34.08 -1.14 40.80
C LEU A 586 33.56 0.27 41.01
N VAL A 587 32.26 0.36 41.30
CA VAL A 587 31.54 1.58 41.59
C VAL A 587 31.08 1.66 43.04
N PHE A 588 31.05 0.56 43.80
CA PHE A 588 30.67 0.60 45.22
C PHE A 588 31.82 1.13 46.12
N GLU A 589 33.06 0.79 45.79
CA GLU A 589 34.32 1.26 46.42
C GLU A 589 35.48 1.16 45.42
N GLU A 590 36.68 1.68 45.75
CA GLU A 590 37.82 1.66 44.82
C GLU A 590 38.28 0.22 44.49
N GLY A 591 38.30 -0.13 43.20
CA GLY A 591 38.92 -1.37 42.72
C GLY A 591 38.48 -1.78 41.31
N PRO A 592 38.78 -3.02 40.86
CA PRO A 592 39.59 -4.03 41.56
C PRO A 592 41.06 -3.59 41.75
N SER A 593 41.79 -4.23 42.67
CA SER A 593 43.18 -3.86 43.01
C SER A 593 44.21 -4.21 41.94
N MET A 594 43.82 -4.97 40.92
CA MET A 594 44.54 -5.27 39.68
C MET A 594 43.56 -5.43 38.52
N ASP A 595 44.04 -5.44 37.28
CA ASP A 595 43.20 -5.81 36.13
C ASP A 595 42.71 -7.26 36.27
N ILE A 596 41.43 -7.49 36.01
CA ILE A 596 40.76 -8.79 36.05
C ILE A 596 40.03 -9.01 34.73
N GLU A 597 40.03 -10.24 34.22
CA GLU A 597 39.13 -10.64 33.12
C GLU A 597 38.24 -11.76 33.65
N LEU A 598 36.91 -11.58 33.65
CA LEU A 598 36.01 -12.71 33.87
C LEU A 598 36.05 -13.58 32.61
N GLN A 599 36.27 -14.89 32.77
CA GLN A 599 36.43 -15.83 31.67
C GLN A 599 35.47 -17.01 31.82
N TRP A 600 34.83 -17.40 30.72
CA TRP A 600 33.84 -18.49 30.68
C TRP A 600 34.09 -19.36 29.45
N ALA A 601 34.24 -20.68 29.61
CA ALA A 601 34.33 -21.57 28.45
C ALA A 601 32.94 -21.85 27.87
N SER A 602 31.97 -22.14 28.75
CA SER A 602 30.58 -22.43 28.41
C SER A 602 29.60 -21.36 28.90
N TYR A 603 28.44 -21.26 28.25
CA TYR A 603 27.35 -20.39 28.71
C TYR A 603 26.88 -20.76 30.14
N ARG A 604 26.98 -22.05 30.49
CA ARG A 604 26.70 -22.56 31.83
C ARG A 604 27.67 -22.01 32.87
N ASP A 605 28.97 -21.88 32.56
CA ASP A 605 29.94 -21.28 33.48
C ASP A 605 29.60 -19.82 33.81
N ALA A 606 29.13 -19.04 32.82
CA ALA A 606 28.63 -17.68 33.05
C ALA A 606 27.37 -17.67 33.94
N SER A 607 26.42 -18.58 33.70
CA SER A 607 25.23 -18.76 34.54
C SER A 607 25.55 -19.16 35.99
N ASP A 608 26.52 -20.04 36.19
CA ASP A 608 26.96 -20.48 37.52
C ASP A 608 27.69 -19.36 38.28
N GLN A 609 28.52 -18.57 37.58
CA GLN A 609 29.14 -17.37 38.13
C GLN A 609 28.11 -16.26 38.46
N CYS A 610 27.10 -16.02 37.62
CA CYS A 610 25.99 -15.12 37.92
C CYS A 610 25.27 -15.51 39.21
N SER A 611 25.03 -16.80 39.37
CA SER A 611 24.39 -17.36 40.54
C SER A 611 25.21 -17.18 41.82
N LEU A 612 26.52 -17.48 41.77
CA LEU A 612 27.47 -17.24 42.88
C LEU A 612 27.57 -15.77 43.29
N SER A 613 27.49 -14.84 42.34
CA SER A 613 27.56 -13.40 42.59
C SER A 613 26.55 -12.93 43.64
N ARG A 614 25.38 -13.60 43.73
CA ARG A 614 24.28 -13.20 44.61
C ARG A 614 24.55 -13.51 46.09
N ILE A 615 25.42 -14.49 46.34
CA ILE A 615 25.84 -14.91 47.68
C ILE A 615 26.98 -13.98 48.15
N TRP A 616 28.00 -13.73 47.32
CA TRP A 616 29.06 -12.75 47.62
C TRP A 616 28.52 -11.32 47.75
N GLY A 617 27.55 -10.92 46.93
CA GLY A 617 26.83 -9.65 47.05
C GLY A 617 25.98 -9.55 48.33
N GLY A 618 25.74 -10.65 49.06
CA GLY A 618 25.06 -10.66 50.34
C GLY A 618 23.53 -10.72 50.30
N ILE A 619 22.93 -10.97 49.13
CA ILE A 619 21.50 -10.71 48.88
C ILE A 619 20.63 -11.95 48.61
N HIS A 620 21.25 -13.11 48.39
CA HIS A 620 20.58 -14.41 48.35
C HIS A 620 21.38 -15.45 49.16
N PRO A 621 20.74 -16.23 50.04
CA PRO A 621 21.31 -17.44 50.61
C PRO A 621 21.27 -18.61 49.59
N PRO A 622 22.05 -19.69 49.79
CA PRO A 622 22.06 -20.83 48.87
C PRO A 622 20.70 -21.48 48.59
N CYS A 623 19.72 -21.36 49.51
CA CYS A 623 18.39 -21.91 49.31
C CYS A 623 17.63 -21.26 48.14
N ASP A 624 17.94 -20.00 47.82
CA ASP A 624 17.32 -19.29 46.70
C ASP A 624 17.98 -19.66 45.36
N ASP A 625 19.26 -20.05 45.38
CA ASP A 625 20.09 -20.23 44.20
C ASP A 625 19.80 -21.54 43.45
N ILE A 626 20.07 -22.70 44.09
CA ILE A 626 20.01 -24.00 43.40
C ILE A 626 18.63 -24.31 42.78
N PRO A 627 17.48 -24.06 43.44
CA PRO A 627 16.18 -24.23 42.79
C PRO A 627 15.99 -23.27 41.62
N GLY A 628 16.55 -22.06 41.70
CA GLY A 628 16.61 -21.12 40.58
C GLY A 628 17.35 -21.68 39.37
N ARG A 629 18.58 -22.20 39.56
CA ARG A 629 19.35 -22.87 38.50
C ARG A 629 18.55 -24.05 37.92
N LYS A 630 18.02 -24.94 38.78
CA LYS A 630 17.26 -26.13 38.34
C LYS A 630 16.01 -25.80 37.51
N LEU A 631 15.30 -24.72 37.84
CA LEU A 631 14.14 -24.28 37.07
C LEU A 631 14.54 -23.66 35.73
N GLY A 632 15.64 -22.91 35.67
CA GLY A 632 16.20 -22.47 34.40
C GLY A 632 16.62 -23.63 33.48
N MET A 633 17.07 -24.77 34.04
CA MET A 633 17.39 -25.98 33.26
C MET A 633 16.15 -26.67 32.64
N ILE A 634 14.96 -26.27 33.06
CA ILE A 634 13.68 -26.81 32.59
C ILE A 634 13.04 -25.81 31.60
N ILE A 635 12.91 -24.55 32.03
CA ILE A 635 12.25 -23.48 31.27
C ILE A 635 12.99 -23.17 29.96
N GLY A 636 14.33 -23.12 29.97
CA GLY A 636 15.12 -22.82 28.77
C GLY A 636 14.88 -23.83 27.63
N PRO A 637 15.04 -25.14 27.88
CA PRO A 637 14.68 -26.18 26.91
C PRO A 637 13.19 -26.23 26.55
N GLU A 638 12.27 -26.03 27.50
CA GLU A 638 10.82 -26.00 27.20
C GLU A 638 10.44 -24.85 26.24
N ALA A 639 10.97 -23.65 26.48
CA ALA A 639 10.77 -22.50 25.59
C ALA A 639 11.44 -22.70 24.22
N TYR A 640 12.62 -23.32 24.16
CA TYR A 640 13.26 -23.69 22.90
C TYR A 640 12.42 -24.72 22.12
N ASP A 641 12.02 -25.83 22.74
CA ASP A 641 11.24 -26.89 22.09
C ASP A 641 9.86 -26.38 21.63
N TYR A 642 9.18 -25.55 22.42
CA TYR A 642 7.95 -24.87 22.02
C TYR A 642 8.17 -23.97 20.80
N ALA A 643 9.25 -23.18 20.79
CA ALA A 643 9.57 -22.34 19.66
C ALA A 643 9.87 -23.18 18.40
N MET A 644 10.69 -24.23 18.50
CA MET A 644 11.00 -25.12 17.36
C MET A 644 9.75 -25.69 16.69
N VAL A 645 8.80 -26.20 17.48
CA VAL A 645 7.56 -26.82 16.98
C VAL A 645 6.68 -25.81 16.23
N ASN A 646 6.72 -24.53 16.61
CA ASN A 646 5.88 -23.49 16.01
C ASN A 646 6.59 -22.69 14.91
N MET A 647 7.91 -22.51 14.95
CA MET A 647 8.72 -21.83 13.92
C MET A 647 8.93 -22.70 12.68
N GLU A 648 9.28 -23.97 12.87
CA GLU A 648 9.54 -24.95 11.81
C GLU A 648 8.33 -25.86 11.59
N ALA A 649 7.12 -25.31 11.81
CA ALA A 649 5.88 -26.06 11.71
C ALA A 649 5.77 -26.73 10.33
N ALA A 650 5.42 -28.02 10.30
CA ALA A 650 5.32 -28.79 9.06
C ALA A 650 4.15 -28.37 8.15
N ASN A 651 3.52 -27.23 8.45
CA ASN A 651 2.37 -26.64 7.77
C ASN A 651 2.51 -26.71 6.25
N PRO A 652 1.49 -27.19 5.53
CA PRO A 652 1.49 -27.14 4.07
C PRO A 652 1.44 -25.69 3.55
N ARG A 653 2.06 -25.46 2.40
CA ARG A 653 2.06 -24.16 1.72
C ARG A 653 1.72 -24.33 0.25
N ILE A 654 1.31 -23.23 -0.38
CA ILE A 654 1.10 -23.20 -1.83
C ILE A 654 2.47 -23.15 -2.51
N GLU A 655 2.77 -24.15 -3.33
CA GLU A 655 3.95 -24.15 -4.23
C GLU A 655 3.64 -23.40 -5.53
N MET A 656 2.37 -23.44 -5.97
CA MET A 656 1.94 -22.80 -7.21
C MET A 656 0.43 -22.54 -7.18
N LEU A 657 0.03 -21.35 -7.61
CA LEU A 657 -1.35 -20.95 -7.87
C LEU A 657 -1.49 -20.60 -9.35
N THR A 658 -2.50 -21.13 -10.05
CA THR A 658 -2.77 -20.82 -11.46
C THR A 658 -4.26 -20.72 -11.75
N THR A 659 -4.61 -20.04 -12.83
CA THR A 659 -6.00 -19.87 -13.30
C THR A 659 -6.23 -20.61 -14.63
N SER A 660 -7.50 -20.72 -15.05
CA SER A 660 -7.86 -21.24 -16.38
C SER A 660 -7.61 -20.23 -17.51
N VAL A 661 -7.71 -18.94 -17.19
CA VAL A 661 -7.48 -17.78 -18.06
C VAL A 661 -6.91 -16.64 -17.20
N ASP A 662 -6.11 -15.75 -17.81
CA ASP A 662 -5.48 -14.62 -17.11
C ASP A 662 -6.46 -13.45 -16.91
N VAL A 663 -7.46 -13.33 -17.80
CA VAL A 663 -8.59 -12.40 -17.70
C VAL A 663 -9.88 -13.17 -18.02
N VAL A 664 -10.92 -12.98 -17.21
CA VAL A 664 -12.28 -13.51 -17.46
C VAL A 664 -13.06 -12.50 -18.31
N THR A 665 -13.50 -12.91 -19.49
CA THR A 665 -14.14 -12.02 -20.48
C THR A 665 -15.62 -12.36 -20.72
N ASP A 666 -16.36 -11.56 -21.50
CA ASP A 666 -17.74 -11.90 -21.92
C ASP A 666 -17.80 -13.27 -22.63
N ALA A 667 -16.74 -13.63 -23.37
CA ALA A 667 -16.65 -14.94 -24.02
C ALA A 667 -16.65 -16.13 -23.04
N ASP A 668 -16.32 -15.91 -21.76
CA ASP A 668 -16.37 -16.91 -20.69
C ASP A 668 -17.74 -16.97 -19.98
N ALA A 669 -18.67 -16.06 -20.26
CA ALA A 669 -19.99 -16.01 -19.61
C ALA A 669 -20.81 -17.29 -19.84
N GLY A 670 -21.31 -17.88 -18.76
CA GLY A 670 -21.99 -19.18 -18.78
C GLY A 670 -21.06 -20.39 -18.96
N SER A 671 -19.74 -20.18 -18.90
CA SER A 671 -18.73 -21.24 -18.76
C SER A 671 -18.28 -21.40 -17.29
N THR A 672 -17.10 -21.97 -17.05
CA THR A 672 -16.54 -22.14 -15.70
C THR A 672 -15.09 -21.65 -15.66
N PHE A 673 -14.82 -20.70 -14.76
CA PHE A 673 -13.47 -20.27 -14.41
C PHE A 673 -12.91 -21.16 -13.29
N THR A 674 -11.62 -21.47 -13.30
CA THR A 674 -11.00 -22.28 -12.24
C THR A 674 -9.71 -21.68 -11.71
N VAL A 675 -9.55 -21.68 -10.39
CA VAL A 675 -8.27 -21.45 -9.70
C VAL A 675 -7.74 -22.80 -9.20
N THR A 676 -6.49 -23.12 -9.53
CA THR A 676 -5.81 -24.37 -9.17
C THR A 676 -4.69 -24.08 -8.18
N ALA A 677 -4.80 -24.65 -6.98
CA ALA A 677 -3.82 -24.55 -5.90
C ALA A 677 -3.03 -25.86 -5.76
N VAL A 678 -1.71 -25.79 -5.94
CA VAL A 678 -0.77 -26.90 -5.74
C VAL A 678 -0.05 -26.71 -4.41
N TYR A 679 -0.06 -27.74 -3.58
CA TYR A 679 0.58 -27.74 -2.26
C TYR A 679 1.94 -28.46 -2.31
N ASP A 680 2.89 -27.98 -1.50
CA ASP A 680 4.25 -28.52 -1.41
C ASP A 680 4.33 -29.95 -0.84
N LYS A 681 3.25 -30.42 -0.19
CA LYS A 681 3.14 -31.74 0.44
C LYS A 681 1.70 -32.31 0.37
N PRO A 682 1.52 -33.62 0.65
CA PRO A 682 0.20 -34.25 0.68
C PRO A 682 -0.71 -33.74 1.81
N MET A 683 -1.98 -33.56 1.48
CA MET A 683 -3.04 -32.92 2.26
C MET A 683 -4.11 -33.92 2.68
N ASP A 684 -4.87 -33.65 3.75
CA ASP A 684 -6.11 -34.40 3.99
C ASP A 684 -7.18 -33.93 3.00
N MET A 685 -7.51 -34.78 2.03
CA MET A 685 -8.57 -34.54 1.05
C MET A 685 -9.99 -34.47 1.66
N LEU A 686 -10.14 -34.71 2.98
CA LEU A 686 -11.37 -34.43 3.74
C LEU A 686 -11.41 -33.00 4.30
N SER A 687 -10.27 -32.32 4.42
CA SER A 687 -10.22 -30.88 4.65
C SER A 687 -10.78 -30.15 3.42
N THR A 688 -11.43 -29.01 3.61
CA THR A 688 -11.98 -28.20 2.51
C THR A 688 -11.23 -26.87 2.47
N PRO A 689 -10.34 -26.67 1.47
CA PRO A 689 -9.70 -25.38 1.26
C PRO A 689 -10.73 -24.26 1.09
N GLY A 690 -10.40 -23.07 1.58
CA GLY A 690 -11.11 -21.83 1.35
C GLY A 690 -10.41 -20.97 0.30
N ILE A 691 -11.21 -20.23 -0.46
CA ILE A 691 -10.77 -19.15 -1.35
C ILE A 691 -11.57 -17.89 -1.04
N SER A 692 -10.94 -16.72 -1.12
CA SER A 692 -11.61 -15.42 -0.99
C SER A 692 -10.80 -14.30 -1.65
N PHE A 693 -11.47 -13.19 -1.94
CA PHE A 693 -10.90 -12.01 -2.58
C PHE A 693 -11.02 -10.84 -1.58
N PRO A 694 -10.01 -10.59 -0.73
CA PRO A 694 -10.16 -9.70 0.42
C PRO A 694 -10.21 -8.20 0.06
N SER A 695 -9.78 -7.83 -1.15
CA SER A 695 -9.76 -6.45 -1.64
C SER A 695 -10.81 -6.14 -2.71
N ASP A 696 -11.35 -7.18 -3.37
CA ASP A 696 -12.03 -7.06 -4.65
C ASP A 696 -13.41 -7.74 -4.60
N ASP A 697 -14.48 -7.02 -4.94
CA ASP A 697 -15.84 -7.59 -4.99
C ASP A 697 -16.13 -8.21 -6.36
N VAL A 698 -15.65 -9.43 -6.56
CA VAL A 698 -15.88 -10.20 -7.79
C VAL A 698 -17.28 -10.82 -7.89
N SER A 699 -18.21 -10.49 -6.98
CA SER A 699 -19.51 -11.18 -6.89
C SER A 699 -20.51 -10.78 -7.99
N GLY A 700 -20.19 -9.77 -8.80
CA GLY A 700 -20.87 -9.46 -10.06
C GLY A 700 -20.71 -10.57 -11.08
N THR A 701 -19.47 -11.03 -11.30
CA THR A 701 -19.09 -12.00 -12.34
C THR A 701 -18.91 -13.43 -11.84
N LEU A 702 -18.35 -13.65 -10.64
CA LEU A 702 -17.91 -14.96 -10.16
C LEU A 702 -18.70 -15.48 -8.96
N THR A 703 -19.25 -16.69 -9.07
CA THR A 703 -19.84 -17.42 -7.93
C THR A 703 -19.17 -18.77 -7.74
N LEU A 704 -18.63 -19.05 -6.54
CA LEU A 704 -17.98 -20.32 -6.24
C LEU A 704 -18.98 -21.49 -6.31
N ALA A 705 -18.80 -22.38 -7.28
CA ALA A 705 -19.67 -23.51 -7.56
C ALA A 705 -19.21 -24.79 -6.83
N SER A 706 -17.89 -25.06 -6.81
CA SER A 706 -17.31 -26.18 -6.05
C SER A 706 -15.85 -25.95 -5.64
N THR A 707 -15.40 -26.76 -4.68
CA THR A 707 -13.98 -26.92 -4.32
C THR A 707 -13.69 -28.41 -4.28
N ASP A 708 -12.80 -28.88 -5.14
CA ASP A 708 -12.54 -30.31 -5.37
C ASP A 708 -11.04 -30.63 -5.31
N TRP A 709 -10.67 -31.68 -4.60
CA TRP A 709 -9.33 -32.24 -4.63
C TRP A 709 -9.15 -33.15 -5.85
N ILE A 710 -8.21 -32.80 -6.74
CA ILE A 710 -7.85 -33.60 -7.92
C ILE A 710 -6.95 -34.78 -7.53
N ASN A 711 -6.07 -34.55 -6.56
CA ASN A 711 -5.19 -35.52 -5.92
C ASN A 711 -4.86 -35.01 -4.50
N ASP A 712 -3.96 -35.67 -3.79
CA ASP A 712 -3.56 -35.32 -2.42
C ASP A 712 -2.70 -34.05 -2.30
N SER A 713 -2.26 -33.41 -3.38
CA SER A 713 -1.52 -32.13 -3.35
C SER A 713 -2.05 -31.09 -4.34
N THR A 714 -3.29 -31.22 -4.83
CA THR A 714 -3.89 -30.26 -5.77
C THR A 714 -5.38 -30.09 -5.54
N ALA A 715 -5.78 -28.87 -5.18
CA ALA A 715 -7.17 -28.44 -5.06
C ALA A 715 -7.55 -27.53 -6.24
N VAL A 716 -8.80 -27.62 -6.70
CA VAL A 716 -9.37 -26.75 -7.73
C VAL A 716 -10.64 -26.10 -7.20
N PHE A 717 -10.68 -24.78 -7.27
CA PHE A 717 -11.85 -23.96 -7.02
C PHE A 717 -12.53 -23.68 -8.36
N THR A 718 -13.78 -24.09 -8.53
CA THR A 718 -14.55 -23.86 -9.76
C THR A 718 -15.59 -22.79 -9.52
N PHE A 719 -15.60 -21.76 -10.34
CA PHE A 719 -16.56 -20.67 -10.33
C PHE A 719 -17.49 -20.77 -11.53
N ASP A 720 -18.80 -20.60 -11.30
CA ASP A 720 -19.74 -20.27 -12.36
C ASP A 720 -19.48 -18.81 -12.76
N VAL A 721 -19.31 -18.56 -14.06
CA VAL A 721 -19.10 -17.22 -14.63
C VAL A 721 -20.44 -16.69 -15.15
N ILE A 722 -20.81 -15.49 -14.73
CA ILE A 722 -21.90 -14.71 -15.33
C ILE A 722 -21.32 -13.40 -15.89
N ASP A 723 -21.97 -12.88 -16.93
CA ASP A 723 -21.72 -11.53 -17.40
C ASP A 723 -22.20 -10.53 -16.33
N GLY A 724 -21.27 -9.70 -15.86
CA GLY A 724 -21.46 -8.72 -14.79
C GLY A 724 -21.36 -7.26 -15.25
N GLU A 725 -20.92 -7.02 -16.50
CA GLU A 725 -20.56 -5.69 -17.05
C GLU A 725 -19.61 -4.92 -16.11
N GLU A 726 -18.46 -5.51 -15.78
CA GLU A 726 -17.46 -4.97 -14.85
C GLU A 726 -16.00 -5.22 -15.29
N THR A 727 -15.14 -4.21 -15.15
CA THR A 727 -13.67 -4.33 -15.27
C THR A 727 -13.01 -4.26 -13.89
N ILE A 728 -12.39 -5.35 -13.45
CA ILE A 728 -11.64 -5.47 -12.20
C ILE A 728 -10.26 -6.07 -12.50
N LEU A 729 -9.22 -5.24 -12.44
CA LEU A 729 -7.84 -5.67 -12.72
C LEU A 729 -7.07 -5.98 -11.43
N GLY A 730 -6.18 -6.97 -11.50
CA GLY A 730 -5.20 -7.23 -10.42
C GLY A 730 -5.79 -7.90 -9.18
N ILE A 731 -6.75 -8.81 -9.34
CA ILE A 731 -7.53 -9.40 -8.24
C ILE A 731 -6.64 -10.17 -7.27
N LYS A 732 -6.68 -9.78 -5.99
CA LYS A 732 -5.93 -10.44 -4.92
C LYS A 732 -6.65 -11.69 -4.46
N THR A 733 -5.95 -12.82 -4.47
CA THR A 733 -6.55 -14.13 -4.19
C THR A 733 -5.96 -14.76 -2.94
N LYS A 734 -6.79 -14.95 -1.91
CA LYS A 734 -6.42 -15.58 -0.65
C LYS A 734 -6.85 -17.05 -0.63
N ILE A 735 -5.91 -17.95 -0.35
CA ILE A 735 -6.14 -19.40 -0.11
C ILE A 735 -5.85 -19.72 1.36
N MET A 736 -6.75 -20.46 2.02
CA MET A 736 -6.65 -20.78 3.45
C MET A 736 -7.37 -22.07 3.84
N SER A 737 -7.25 -22.47 5.10
CA SER A 737 -8.09 -23.49 5.77
C SER A 737 -7.95 -24.95 5.32
N ALA A 738 -7.08 -25.30 4.37
CA ALA A 738 -6.68 -26.68 4.15
C ALA A 738 -5.83 -27.21 5.33
N GLU A 739 -5.89 -28.53 5.58
CA GLU A 739 -5.11 -29.21 6.62
C GLU A 739 -4.39 -30.43 6.01
N ASP A 740 -3.19 -30.75 6.53
CA ASP A 740 -2.48 -31.97 6.16
C ASP A 740 -3.00 -33.21 6.91
N MET A 741 -2.42 -34.38 6.60
CA MET A 741 -2.80 -35.66 7.21
C MET A 741 -2.53 -35.76 8.73
N ASP A 742 -1.68 -34.89 9.28
CA ASP A 742 -1.36 -34.81 10.71
C ASP A 742 -2.18 -33.71 11.43
N GLY A 743 -2.97 -32.94 10.68
CA GLY A 743 -3.85 -31.86 11.18
C GLY A 743 -3.18 -30.49 11.22
N ASN A 744 -2.02 -30.31 10.58
CA ASN A 744 -1.38 -29.01 10.48
C ASN A 744 -2.13 -28.16 9.45
N LYS A 745 -2.53 -26.95 9.83
CA LYS A 745 -3.18 -25.99 8.93
C LYS A 745 -2.17 -25.45 7.93
N GLN A 746 -2.63 -25.17 6.72
CA GLN A 746 -1.80 -24.47 5.75
C GLN A 746 -1.39 -23.07 6.24
N ILE A 747 -0.23 -22.61 5.76
CA ILE A 747 0.09 -21.19 5.76
C ILE A 747 -0.94 -20.45 4.88
N VAL A 748 -1.40 -19.28 5.34
CA VAL A 748 -2.32 -18.43 4.57
C VAL A 748 -1.56 -17.85 3.39
N HIS A 749 -2.02 -18.14 2.18
CA HIS A 749 -1.39 -17.65 0.94
C HIS A 749 -2.22 -16.51 0.37
N LEU A 750 -1.59 -15.37 0.09
CA LEU A 750 -2.22 -14.22 -0.56
C LEU A 750 -1.43 -13.87 -1.83
N GLU A 751 -2.00 -14.23 -2.99
CA GLU A 751 -1.42 -13.90 -4.29
C GLU A 751 -1.85 -12.49 -4.70
N GLY A 752 -0.89 -11.67 -5.15
CA GLY A 752 -1.17 -10.37 -5.77
C GLY A 752 -1.44 -10.54 -7.27
N GLU A 753 -2.41 -9.80 -7.81
CA GLU A 753 -2.67 -9.67 -9.25
C GLU A 753 -2.83 -11.01 -10.02
N LEU A 754 -3.43 -12.03 -9.39
CA LEU A 754 -3.51 -13.40 -9.96
C LEU A 754 -4.27 -13.45 -11.31
N PHE A 755 -5.33 -12.64 -11.46
CA PHE A 755 -6.13 -12.54 -12.68
C PHE A 755 -6.92 -11.22 -12.74
N GLY A 756 -7.52 -10.94 -13.89
CA GLY A 756 -8.50 -9.87 -14.07
C GLY A 756 -9.91 -10.39 -14.42
N ILE A 757 -10.90 -9.53 -14.24
CA ILE A 757 -12.22 -9.64 -14.85
C ILE A 757 -12.35 -8.44 -15.78
N ASP A 758 -12.80 -8.68 -17.01
CA ASP A 758 -13.03 -7.63 -17.99
C ASP A 758 -14.12 -8.09 -18.96
N ASN A 759 -15.37 -7.99 -18.53
CA ASN A 759 -16.55 -8.36 -19.31
C ASN A 759 -17.47 -7.17 -19.64
N GLU A 760 -17.08 -5.94 -19.29
CA GLU A 760 -17.69 -4.73 -19.84
C GLU A 760 -17.46 -4.71 -21.36
N ASN A 761 -18.50 -4.44 -22.16
CA ASN A 761 -18.34 -4.30 -23.61
C ASN A 761 -17.88 -2.88 -23.96
N PRO A 762 -16.87 -2.69 -24.84
CA PRO A 762 -16.44 -1.35 -25.23
C PRO A 762 -17.56 -0.57 -25.90
N MET A 763 -17.59 0.73 -25.61
CA MET A 763 -18.56 1.71 -26.09
C MET A 763 -17.86 2.88 -26.78
N THR A 764 -18.55 3.54 -27.69
CA THR A 764 -18.08 4.80 -28.29
C THR A 764 -18.56 6.00 -27.47
N ASP A 765 -17.61 6.87 -27.06
CA ASP A 765 -17.89 8.19 -26.48
C ASP A 765 -17.75 9.26 -27.59
N MET A 766 -18.63 9.17 -28.59
CA MET A 766 -18.52 10.00 -29.78
C MET A 766 -18.96 11.44 -29.52
N THR A 767 -18.14 12.41 -29.95
CA THR A 767 -18.55 13.80 -30.11
C THR A 767 -18.23 14.28 -31.52
N VAL A 768 -19.13 13.99 -32.46
CA VAL A 768 -19.07 14.60 -33.79
C VAL A 768 -19.35 16.09 -33.67
N ALA A 769 -18.51 16.90 -34.32
CA ALA A 769 -18.81 18.32 -34.50
C ALA A 769 -19.92 18.43 -35.56
N ASN A 770 -21.19 18.41 -35.11
CA ASN A 770 -22.37 18.40 -35.96
C ASN A 770 -22.33 19.55 -37.01
N THR A 771 -22.79 19.23 -38.22
CA THR A 771 -22.78 20.00 -39.49
C THR A 771 -21.42 20.21 -40.17
N ASP A 772 -20.93 19.19 -40.88
CA ASP A 772 -20.19 19.40 -42.14
C ASP A 772 -21.14 19.08 -43.31
N LEU A 773 -21.14 19.92 -44.34
CA LEU A 773 -21.84 19.68 -45.61
C LEU A 773 -20.80 19.41 -46.70
N LEU A 774 -20.93 18.29 -47.40
CA LEU A 774 -20.04 17.93 -48.50
C LEU A 774 -20.64 18.33 -49.85
N THR A 775 -19.88 19.13 -50.60
CA THR A 775 -20.29 19.69 -51.90
C THR A 775 -19.33 19.26 -53.02
N ASP A 776 -19.63 19.63 -54.27
CA ASP A 776 -18.72 19.45 -55.42
C ASP A 776 -17.30 19.98 -55.15
N ALA A 777 -17.17 21.02 -54.32
CA ALA A 777 -15.88 21.59 -53.96
C ALA A 777 -14.96 20.61 -53.18
N GLN A 778 -15.54 19.61 -52.53
CA GLN A 778 -14.83 18.56 -51.78
C GLN A 778 -14.61 17.27 -52.60
N VAL A 779 -15.10 17.14 -53.84
CA VAL A 779 -14.99 15.89 -54.63
C VAL A 779 -13.53 15.51 -54.86
N GLY A 780 -13.14 14.32 -54.39
CA GLY A 780 -11.75 13.91 -54.28
C GLY A 780 -11.52 12.69 -53.38
N ALA A 781 -10.25 12.37 -53.19
CA ALA A 781 -9.83 11.30 -52.29
C ALA A 781 -9.36 11.87 -50.94
N GLY A 782 -9.82 11.27 -49.83
CA GLY A 782 -9.57 11.73 -48.47
C GLY A 782 -10.25 13.07 -48.15
N SER A 783 -11.49 13.22 -48.60
CA SER A 783 -12.24 14.49 -48.58
C SER A 783 -12.98 14.76 -47.28
N TYR A 784 -13.34 13.72 -46.54
CA TYR A 784 -13.96 13.79 -45.21
C TYR A 784 -13.30 12.77 -44.28
N ALA A 785 -13.24 13.08 -42.99
CA ALA A 785 -12.69 12.19 -41.98
C ALA A 785 -13.44 12.34 -40.66
N LEU A 786 -13.81 11.21 -40.05
CA LEU A 786 -14.51 11.12 -38.79
C LEU A 786 -13.59 10.43 -37.78
N SER A 787 -13.28 11.12 -36.68
CA SER A 787 -12.51 10.56 -35.55
C SER A 787 -13.46 10.09 -34.46
N ILE A 788 -13.16 8.93 -33.90
CA ILE A 788 -14.01 8.19 -32.96
C ILE A 788 -13.18 7.86 -31.74
N THR A 789 -13.73 8.17 -30.57
CA THR A 789 -13.13 7.85 -29.28
C THR A 789 -13.94 6.74 -28.61
N PHE A 790 -13.24 5.75 -28.07
CA PHE A 790 -13.83 4.68 -27.27
C PHE A 790 -13.70 5.00 -25.76
N ASN A 791 -14.55 4.42 -24.92
CA ASN A 791 -14.48 4.53 -23.46
C ASN A 791 -13.19 3.92 -22.88
N GLU A 792 -12.55 3.00 -23.61
CA GLU A 792 -11.41 2.20 -23.18
C GLU A 792 -10.42 1.89 -24.33
N SER A 793 -9.39 1.07 -24.04
CA SER A 793 -8.31 0.70 -24.98
C SER A 793 -8.69 -0.50 -25.87
N MET A 794 -8.61 -0.29 -27.19
CA MET A 794 -9.08 -1.22 -28.21
C MET A 794 -7.97 -2.09 -28.82
N ASP A 795 -8.32 -3.26 -29.39
CA ASP A 795 -7.38 -4.01 -30.24
C ASP A 795 -7.19 -3.29 -31.59
N THR A 796 -6.13 -2.50 -31.65
CA THR A 796 -5.70 -1.78 -32.87
C THR A 796 -5.39 -2.68 -34.09
N SER A 797 -5.43 -4.01 -33.95
CA SER A 797 -5.36 -4.96 -35.06
C SER A 797 -6.71 -5.24 -35.74
N VAL A 798 -7.82 -4.90 -35.08
CA VAL A 798 -9.20 -5.01 -35.57
C VAL A 798 -9.75 -3.62 -35.87
N ASN A 799 -9.99 -3.30 -37.13
CA ASN A 799 -10.63 -2.03 -37.50
C ASN A 799 -12.16 -2.12 -37.34
N PRO A 800 -12.84 -1.07 -36.87
CA PRO A 800 -14.30 -0.98 -36.93
C PRO A 800 -14.82 -0.98 -38.39
N GLU A 801 -15.96 -1.61 -38.63
CA GLU A 801 -16.72 -1.53 -39.88
C GLU A 801 -17.74 -0.38 -39.81
N PHE A 802 -17.88 0.34 -40.93
CA PHE A 802 -18.79 1.48 -41.10
C PHE A 802 -19.82 1.19 -42.18
N THR A 803 -21.08 1.46 -41.87
CA THR A 803 -22.19 1.37 -42.82
C THR A 803 -23.16 2.52 -42.61
N PHE A 804 -23.94 2.84 -43.65
CA PHE A 804 -25.07 3.75 -43.55
C PHE A 804 -26.33 2.91 -43.32
N PRO A 805 -26.98 2.98 -42.14
CA PRO A 805 -28.07 2.07 -41.78
C PRO A 805 -29.41 2.45 -42.45
N ASP A 806 -29.66 3.74 -42.65
CA ASP A 806 -30.94 4.28 -43.16
C ASP A 806 -30.76 5.04 -44.50
N GLU A 807 -29.85 6.00 -44.61
CA GLU A 807 -29.59 6.81 -45.82
C GLU A 807 -28.48 6.20 -46.71
N ASP A 808 -28.80 5.70 -47.90
CA ASP A 808 -27.81 5.08 -48.80
C ASP A 808 -26.92 6.12 -49.53
N ALA A 809 -25.94 6.67 -48.81
CA ALA A 809 -24.93 7.57 -49.37
C ALA A 809 -23.80 6.87 -50.15
N SER A 810 -23.89 5.55 -50.40
CA SER A 810 -22.75 4.74 -50.90
C SER A 810 -22.32 5.02 -52.35
N ALA A 811 -23.11 5.78 -53.12
CA ALA A 811 -22.73 6.28 -54.45
C ALA A 811 -21.86 7.55 -54.38
N SER A 812 -22.07 8.37 -53.36
CA SER A 812 -21.34 9.62 -53.10
C SER A 812 -20.14 9.41 -52.17
N LEU A 813 -20.26 8.56 -51.15
CA LEU A 813 -19.24 8.30 -50.13
C LEU A 813 -18.72 6.86 -50.17
N SER A 814 -17.39 6.72 -50.14
CA SER A 814 -16.72 5.42 -50.02
C SER A 814 -15.54 5.48 -49.08
N ILE A 815 -15.33 4.43 -48.27
CA ILE A 815 -14.26 4.40 -47.27
C ILE A 815 -12.89 4.28 -47.96
N ASN A 816 -11.93 5.08 -47.52
CA ASN A 816 -10.54 5.03 -47.96
C ASN A 816 -9.67 4.26 -46.94
N ASP A 817 -9.69 2.93 -47.04
CA ASP A 817 -8.91 2.00 -46.20
C ASP A 817 -7.40 2.31 -46.14
N ALA A 818 -6.86 3.06 -47.11
CA ALA A 818 -5.45 3.43 -47.15
C ALA A 818 -5.13 4.71 -46.35
N MET A 819 -6.14 5.43 -45.89
CA MET A 819 -6.05 6.66 -45.10
C MET A 819 -6.75 6.54 -43.73
N SER A 820 -7.73 5.63 -43.58
CA SER A 820 -8.31 5.26 -42.28
C SER A 820 -7.31 4.49 -41.39
N GLY A 821 -7.42 4.63 -40.08
CA GLY A 821 -6.61 3.87 -39.12
C GLY A 821 -6.72 4.36 -37.67
N TRP A 822 -6.09 3.59 -36.78
CA TRP A 822 -5.91 3.93 -35.37
C TRP A 822 -4.88 5.05 -35.20
N ASP A 823 -5.25 6.11 -34.47
CA ASP A 823 -4.37 7.21 -34.08
C ASP A 823 -3.61 6.87 -32.79
N ASP A 824 -4.30 6.22 -31.85
CA ASP A 824 -3.79 5.54 -30.66
C ASP A 824 -4.72 4.36 -30.31
N ASP A 825 -4.62 3.79 -29.10
CA ASP A 825 -5.44 2.65 -28.66
C ASP A 825 -6.88 3.04 -28.26
N MET A 826 -7.20 4.32 -28.10
CA MET A 826 -8.57 4.78 -27.78
C MET A 826 -9.23 5.53 -28.94
N ASN A 827 -8.51 5.84 -30.02
CA ASN A 827 -8.98 6.71 -31.09
C ASN A 827 -8.78 6.11 -32.49
N TYR A 828 -9.87 5.99 -33.27
CA TYR A 828 -9.86 5.58 -34.67
C TYR A 828 -10.36 6.70 -35.58
N THR A 829 -9.62 7.00 -36.65
CA THR A 829 -10.07 7.91 -37.70
C THR A 829 -10.44 7.13 -38.96
N VAL A 830 -11.72 7.20 -39.37
CA VAL A 830 -12.18 6.73 -40.67
C VAL A 830 -12.15 7.87 -41.69
N VAL A 831 -11.64 7.61 -42.89
CA VAL A 831 -11.51 8.58 -43.97
C VAL A 831 -12.37 8.15 -45.16
N PHE A 832 -13.07 9.11 -45.78
CA PHE A 832 -13.95 8.88 -46.93
C PHE A 832 -13.45 9.63 -48.17
N ASP A 833 -13.55 8.96 -49.32
CA ASP A 833 -13.47 9.54 -50.66
C ASP A 833 -14.87 10.03 -51.07
N LEU A 834 -14.97 11.27 -51.55
CA LEU A 834 -16.21 11.86 -52.06
C LEU A 834 -16.22 11.84 -53.59
N ALA A 835 -17.25 11.22 -54.16
CA ALA A 835 -17.54 11.22 -55.58
C ALA A 835 -18.73 12.14 -55.89
N ASP A 836 -18.64 12.88 -57.00
CA ASP A 836 -19.81 13.50 -57.64
C ASP A 836 -20.72 12.38 -58.17
N ALA A 837 -21.86 12.19 -57.49
CA ALA A 837 -22.95 11.33 -57.92
C ALA A 837 -24.17 12.12 -58.42
N ASN A 838 -24.13 13.46 -58.31
CA ASN A 838 -25.27 14.36 -58.48
C ASN A 838 -26.45 13.99 -57.56
N GLU A 839 -26.16 13.83 -56.27
CA GLU A 839 -27.09 13.47 -55.20
C GLU A 839 -27.16 14.57 -54.12
N ASP A 840 -28.33 14.68 -53.50
CA ASP A 840 -28.70 15.60 -52.43
C ASP A 840 -29.34 14.73 -51.33
N ILE A 841 -28.61 14.54 -50.23
CA ILE A 841 -28.90 13.63 -49.12
C ILE A 841 -28.60 14.36 -47.81
N GLU A 842 -29.65 14.73 -47.08
CA GLU A 842 -29.60 15.29 -45.73
C GLU A 842 -29.57 14.16 -44.67
N ASP A 843 -29.14 14.49 -43.45
CA ASP A 843 -29.31 13.66 -42.23
C ASP A 843 -28.70 12.23 -42.33
N ILE A 844 -27.48 12.05 -42.86
CA ILE A 844 -26.88 10.72 -43.05
C ILE A 844 -26.42 10.09 -41.72
N ASP A 845 -27.00 8.93 -41.38
CA ASP A 845 -26.61 8.12 -40.22
C ASP A 845 -25.32 7.27 -40.46
N PHE A 846 -24.52 7.07 -39.41
CA PHE A 846 -23.34 6.19 -39.42
C PHE A 846 -23.44 5.09 -38.36
N LEU A 847 -23.54 3.83 -38.79
CA LEU A 847 -23.47 2.65 -37.94
C LEU A 847 -22.03 2.12 -37.86
N VAL A 848 -21.48 2.08 -36.64
CA VAL A 848 -20.14 1.60 -36.30
C VAL A 848 -20.24 0.23 -35.60
N THR A 849 -19.53 -0.77 -36.11
CA THR A 849 -19.56 -2.15 -35.59
C THR A 849 -18.18 -2.82 -35.65
N THR A 850 -18.12 -4.09 -35.23
CA THR A 850 -16.99 -5.06 -35.39
C THR A 850 -15.64 -4.75 -34.76
N ALA A 851 -15.44 -3.63 -34.05
CA ALA A 851 -14.25 -3.46 -33.22
C ALA A 851 -14.33 -4.34 -31.96
N THR A 852 -13.18 -4.62 -31.35
CA THR A 852 -13.06 -5.31 -30.06
C THR A 852 -12.05 -4.59 -29.16
N ASP A 853 -12.18 -4.74 -27.85
CA ASP A 853 -11.14 -4.33 -26.91
C ASP A 853 -9.88 -5.22 -27.01
N ALA A 854 -8.90 -4.96 -26.16
CA ALA A 854 -7.64 -5.72 -26.11
C ALA A 854 -7.79 -7.17 -25.58
N VAL A 855 -8.90 -7.52 -24.92
CA VAL A 855 -9.16 -8.86 -24.36
C VAL A 855 -10.16 -9.68 -25.20
N GLY A 856 -10.87 -9.02 -26.11
CA GLY A 856 -11.73 -9.61 -27.14
C GLY A 856 -13.24 -9.36 -26.96
N ASN A 857 -13.70 -8.52 -26.03
CA ASN A 857 -15.13 -8.19 -25.98
C ASN A 857 -15.52 -7.31 -27.17
N VAL A 858 -16.77 -7.44 -27.63
CA VAL A 858 -17.24 -6.83 -28.88
C VAL A 858 -17.82 -5.45 -28.61
N LEU A 859 -17.48 -4.48 -29.46
CA LEU A 859 -18.05 -3.13 -29.44
C LEU A 859 -19.59 -3.16 -29.40
N VAL A 860 -20.18 -2.47 -28.42
CA VAL A 860 -21.61 -2.16 -28.40
C VAL A 860 -21.95 -1.34 -29.64
N GLU A 861 -22.77 -1.88 -30.54
CA GLU A 861 -23.14 -1.24 -31.80
C GLU A 861 -23.62 0.20 -31.59
N TYR A 862 -23.01 1.15 -32.30
CA TYR A 862 -23.30 2.58 -32.17
C TYR A 862 -23.78 3.18 -33.48
N THR A 863 -24.79 4.03 -33.41
CA THR A 863 -25.29 4.81 -34.55
C THR A 863 -25.18 6.30 -34.22
N GLU A 864 -24.33 7.02 -34.94
CA GLU A 864 -24.42 8.48 -35.01
C GLU A 864 -25.62 8.81 -35.90
N VAL A 865 -26.53 9.65 -35.39
CA VAL A 865 -27.78 10.01 -36.07
C VAL A 865 -27.69 11.44 -36.60
N ASP A 866 -28.20 11.69 -37.80
CA ASP A 866 -28.15 12.99 -38.50
C ASP A 866 -26.69 13.52 -38.62
N GLY A 867 -25.75 12.64 -38.99
CA GLY A 867 -24.31 12.86 -38.80
C GLY A 867 -23.60 13.69 -39.88
N LEU A 868 -24.14 13.74 -41.10
CA LEU A 868 -23.52 14.41 -42.26
C LEU A 868 -24.55 14.74 -43.36
N ASP A 869 -24.37 15.87 -44.05
CA ASP A 869 -25.12 16.18 -45.28
C ASP A 869 -24.21 16.08 -46.52
N VAL A 870 -24.75 15.61 -47.65
CA VAL A 870 -24.07 15.53 -48.95
C VAL A 870 -24.94 16.16 -50.05
N ASP A 871 -24.46 17.24 -50.65
CA ASP A 871 -25.07 17.88 -51.82
C ASP A 871 -24.04 18.06 -52.94
N THR A 872 -23.96 17.05 -53.81
CA THR A 872 -23.20 17.08 -55.08
C THR A 872 -24.09 17.41 -56.27
N LYS A 873 -25.33 17.85 -56.04
CA LYS A 873 -26.30 18.05 -57.13
C LYS A 873 -26.01 19.36 -57.84
N ASN A 874 -25.87 19.32 -59.16
CA ASN A 874 -25.72 20.55 -59.94
C ASN A 874 -27.09 21.17 -60.28
N PRO A 875 -27.30 22.48 -60.04
CA PRO A 875 -28.55 23.15 -60.34
C PRO A 875 -28.85 23.20 -61.83
N SER A 876 -30.13 23.00 -62.15
CA SER A 876 -30.63 22.94 -63.52
C SER A 876 -31.81 23.88 -63.75
N LEU A 877 -31.97 24.32 -65.00
CA LEU A 877 -33.08 25.20 -65.39
C LEU A 877 -34.37 24.39 -65.55
N PHE A 878 -35.28 24.48 -64.57
CA PHE A 878 -36.59 23.84 -64.59
C PHE A 878 -37.55 24.47 -65.62
N LEU A 879 -37.56 25.80 -65.76
CA LEU A 879 -38.44 26.50 -66.71
C LEU A 879 -37.87 27.86 -67.15
N LEU A 880 -37.99 28.16 -68.45
CA LEU A 880 -37.86 29.51 -69.01
C LEU A 880 -39.17 29.95 -69.66
N ALA A 881 -39.63 31.17 -69.38
CA ALA A 881 -40.83 31.74 -69.97
C ALA A 881 -40.72 33.24 -70.28
N ALA A 882 -41.29 33.69 -71.40
CA ALA A 882 -41.37 35.09 -71.79
C ALA A 882 -42.75 35.70 -71.49
N ASN A 883 -42.81 37.01 -71.23
CA ASN A 883 -44.09 37.72 -71.05
C ASN A 883 -44.88 37.93 -72.37
N THR A 884 -44.19 37.87 -73.51
CA THR A 884 -44.76 37.72 -74.86
C THR A 884 -43.78 36.92 -75.73
N TYR A 885 -44.29 36.20 -76.72
CA TYR A 885 -43.47 35.44 -77.69
C TYR A 885 -43.34 36.13 -79.06
N ASN A 886 -43.98 37.28 -79.21
CA ASN A 886 -43.82 38.19 -80.35
C ASN A 886 -43.70 39.62 -79.80
N VAL A 887 -42.62 40.30 -80.14
CA VAL A 887 -42.30 41.67 -79.73
C VAL A 887 -42.54 42.58 -80.94
N ASP A 888 -43.57 43.42 -80.87
CA ASP A 888 -43.94 44.33 -81.96
C ASP A 888 -43.99 45.80 -81.50
N LEU A 889 -44.48 46.69 -82.37
CA LEU A 889 -44.63 48.13 -82.08
C LEU A 889 -45.44 48.45 -80.81
N THR A 890 -46.21 47.50 -80.25
CA THR A 890 -46.95 47.65 -78.99
C THR A 890 -46.10 47.41 -77.74
N ASN A 891 -44.95 46.73 -77.87
CA ASN A 891 -44.05 46.42 -76.76
C ASN A 891 -42.99 47.50 -76.51
N VAL A 892 -42.87 48.52 -77.37
CA VAL A 892 -41.85 49.58 -77.27
C VAL A 892 -41.99 50.37 -75.96
N GLY A 893 -40.95 50.37 -75.12
CA GLY A 893 -40.94 50.98 -73.79
C GLY A 893 -39.79 50.48 -72.92
N SER A 894 -39.76 50.91 -71.65
CA SER A 894 -38.77 50.43 -70.67
C SER A 894 -39.36 49.28 -69.84
N ALA A 895 -38.57 48.24 -69.61
CA ALA A 895 -38.93 47.01 -68.88
C ALA A 895 -40.21 46.32 -69.37
N THR A 896 -40.52 46.43 -70.67
CA THR A 896 -41.76 45.96 -71.30
C THR A 896 -41.68 44.52 -71.82
N PHE A 897 -40.47 43.99 -72.04
CA PHE A 897 -40.23 42.57 -72.32
C PHE A 897 -39.53 41.94 -71.11
N SER A 898 -39.84 40.69 -70.78
CA SER A 898 -39.19 39.97 -69.68
C SER A 898 -39.15 38.47 -69.89
N LEU A 899 -38.03 37.87 -69.49
CA LEU A 899 -37.83 36.43 -69.36
C LEU A 899 -37.82 36.05 -67.87
N ILE A 900 -38.43 34.93 -67.51
CA ILE A 900 -38.45 34.37 -66.16
C ILE A 900 -37.79 33.00 -66.20
N ALA A 901 -36.73 32.83 -65.43
CA ALA A 901 -36.02 31.58 -65.22
C ALA A 901 -36.39 31.00 -63.85
N ILE A 902 -36.73 29.72 -63.80
CA ILE A 902 -36.97 28.94 -62.59
C ILE A 902 -36.01 27.77 -62.60
N PHE A 903 -35.29 27.56 -61.49
CA PHE A 903 -34.35 26.47 -61.25
C PHE A 903 -35.03 25.37 -60.42
N ASP A 904 -34.48 24.16 -60.42
CA ASP A 904 -35.05 23.03 -59.67
C ASP A 904 -34.68 23.01 -58.17
N GLU A 905 -33.78 23.90 -57.74
CA GLU A 905 -33.26 24.05 -56.37
C GLU A 905 -32.95 25.53 -56.03
N GLU A 906 -32.48 25.81 -54.80
CA GLU A 906 -32.18 27.18 -54.34
C GLU A 906 -30.82 27.69 -54.86
N MET A 907 -30.84 28.86 -55.50
CA MET A 907 -29.67 29.46 -56.15
C MET A 907 -28.96 30.51 -55.28
N ASP A 908 -27.67 30.74 -55.52
CA ASP A 908 -26.98 31.91 -54.95
C ASP A 908 -27.60 33.20 -55.51
N GLN A 909 -28.31 33.91 -54.64
CA GLN A 909 -29.03 35.14 -54.97
C GLN A 909 -28.13 36.37 -55.10
N ASP A 910 -26.86 36.31 -54.66
CA ASP A 910 -25.87 37.35 -54.90
C ASP A 910 -25.29 37.26 -56.34
N LEU A 911 -25.45 36.13 -57.03
CA LEU A 911 -25.12 35.97 -58.45
C LEU A 911 -26.25 36.47 -59.37
N THR A 912 -25.85 37.05 -60.50
CA THR A 912 -26.77 37.49 -61.56
C THR A 912 -26.64 36.54 -62.77
N PRO A 913 -27.72 35.92 -63.27
CA PRO A 913 -27.62 34.96 -64.36
C PRO A 913 -27.19 35.65 -65.68
N ASP A 914 -26.31 35.00 -66.43
CA ASP A 914 -25.90 35.45 -67.77
C ASP A 914 -26.93 35.00 -68.81
N PHE A 915 -27.83 35.91 -69.19
CA PHE A 915 -28.77 35.73 -70.29
C PHE A 915 -28.11 36.15 -71.60
N SER A 916 -27.81 35.16 -72.45
CA SER A 916 -27.23 35.36 -73.77
C SER A 916 -28.14 34.82 -74.88
N PHE A 917 -27.99 35.38 -76.08
CA PHE A 917 -28.73 34.96 -77.27
C PHE A 917 -27.69 34.47 -78.30
N PRO A 918 -27.43 33.16 -78.39
CA PRO A 918 -26.22 32.64 -79.06
C PRO A 918 -26.29 32.68 -80.59
N VAL A 919 -27.47 32.75 -81.19
CA VAL A 919 -27.68 32.65 -82.64
C VAL A 919 -28.23 33.97 -83.22
N GLU A 920 -29.46 34.36 -82.88
CA GLU A 920 -30.03 35.68 -83.17
C GLU A 920 -29.69 36.67 -82.05
N ASP A 921 -29.12 37.84 -82.37
CA ASP A 921 -28.79 38.87 -81.38
C ASP A 921 -29.85 40.00 -81.38
N PRO A 922 -30.88 39.94 -80.51
CA PRO A 922 -31.83 41.04 -80.35
C PRO A 922 -31.26 42.23 -79.57
N LEU A 923 -30.13 42.07 -78.86
CA LEU A 923 -29.49 43.13 -78.07
C LEU A 923 -28.77 44.16 -78.95
N ALA A 924 -28.46 43.80 -80.19
CA ALA A 924 -27.83 44.69 -81.15
C ALA A 924 -28.65 45.96 -81.44
N ASN A 925 -29.99 45.86 -81.53
CA ASN A 925 -30.85 46.97 -81.96
C ASN A 925 -32.20 47.11 -81.22
N THR A 926 -32.82 46.01 -80.76
CA THR A 926 -34.23 46.04 -80.30
C THR A 926 -34.37 45.89 -78.79
N LEU A 927 -33.63 44.98 -78.15
CA LEU A 927 -33.65 44.77 -76.71
C LEU A 927 -32.45 45.44 -76.04
N THR A 928 -32.60 45.85 -74.79
CA THR A 928 -31.49 46.27 -73.93
C THR A 928 -31.76 45.81 -72.52
N TRP A 929 -30.81 45.10 -71.90
CA TRP A 929 -30.96 44.58 -70.54
C TRP A 929 -31.23 45.71 -69.54
N ASN A 930 -32.28 45.56 -68.74
CA ASN A 930 -32.65 46.50 -67.68
C ASN A 930 -32.26 45.91 -66.32
N GLU A 931 -30.98 46.09 -65.99
CA GLU A 931 -30.37 45.59 -64.75
C GLU A 931 -31.08 46.09 -63.49
N GLY A 932 -31.50 47.36 -63.47
CA GLY A 932 -32.18 47.98 -62.31
C GLY A 932 -33.62 47.50 -62.08
N GLU A 933 -34.19 46.74 -63.01
CA GLU A 933 -35.52 46.13 -62.91
C GLU A 933 -35.46 44.59 -62.98
N SER A 934 -34.27 43.99 -63.10
CA SER A 934 -34.09 42.53 -63.08
C SER A 934 -33.68 42.09 -61.68
N SER A 935 -34.21 40.97 -61.19
CA SER A 935 -33.90 40.48 -59.83
C SER A 935 -34.30 39.03 -59.61
N TRP A 936 -33.75 38.42 -58.57
CA TRP A 936 -34.38 37.28 -57.91
C TRP A 936 -35.76 37.68 -57.35
N ILE A 937 -36.73 36.79 -57.46
CA ILE A 937 -38.08 36.91 -56.88
C ILE A 937 -38.19 36.08 -55.60
N ASN A 938 -37.49 34.94 -55.58
CA ASN A 938 -37.30 33.99 -54.48
C ASN A 938 -36.01 33.18 -54.81
N PRO A 939 -35.54 32.27 -53.94
CA PRO A 939 -34.28 31.54 -54.15
C PRO A 939 -34.21 30.72 -55.46
N THR A 940 -35.33 30.28 -56.02
CA THR A 940 -35.35 29.43 -57.22
C THR A 940 -35.75 30.17 -58.49
N THR A 941 -36.09 31.47 -58.43
CA THR A 941 -36.73 32.20 -59.54
C THR A 941 -36.10 33.57 -59.80
N TYR A 942 -35.53 33.77 -61.00
CA TYR A 942 -34.99 35.04 -61.48
C TYR A 942 -35.86 35.64 -62.59
N ILE A 943 -36.08 36.97 -62.57
CA ILE A 943 -36.69 37.71 -63.67
C ILE A 943 -35.70 38.66 -64.34
N ALA A 944 -35.47 38.42 -65.62
CA ALA A 944 -34.75 39.28 -66.55
C ALA A 944 -35.72 40.24 -67.23
N LYS A 945 -35.52 41.55 -67.13
CA LYS A 945 -36.31 42.56 -67.85
C LYS A 945 -35.49 43.29 -68.90
N TYR A 946 -36.12 43.64 -70.01
CA TYR A 946 -35.51 44.34 -71.13
C TYR A 946 -36.33 45.58 -71.53
N ASP A 947 -35.62 46.64 -71.86
CA ASP A 947 -36.16 47.78 -72.60
C ASP A 947 -36.29 47.41 -74.09
N VAL A 948 -37.41 47.77 -74.71
CA VAL A 948 -37.72 47.50 -76.13
C VAL A 948 -37.69 48.81 -76.92
N THR A 949 -36.80 48.90 -77.91
CA THR A 949 -36.65 50.05 -78.79
C THR A 949 -37.35 49.81 -80.13
N ASN A 950 -37.98 50.87 -80.68
CA ASN A 950 -38.53 50.82 -82.04
C ASN A 950 -37.40 50.84 -83.08
N SER A 951 -37.20 49.70 -83.73
CA SER A 951 -36.23 49.45 -84.82
C SER A 951 -36.97 49.06 -86.11
N GLU A 952 -36.30 49.06 -87.26
CA GLU A 952 -36.82 48.42 -88.48
C GLU A 952 -36.48 46.90 -88.53
N GLU A 953 -36.19 46.31 -87.37
CA GLU A 953 -35.67 44.94 -87.25
C GLU A 953 -36.80 43.89 -87.36
N VAL A 954 -36.45 42.75 -87.94
CA VAL A 954 -37.29 41.55 -87.98
C VAL A 954 -36.38 40.36 -87.70
N LEU A 955 -36.51 39.79 -86.50
CA LEU A 955 -35.83 38.58 -86.06
C LEU A 955 -36.91 37.53 -85.73
N ALA A 956 -36.64 36.28 -86.06
CA ALA A 956 -37.53 35.17 -85.78
C ALA A 956 -36.76 34.06 -85.07
N ASP A 957 -37.48 33.22 -84.33
CA ASP A 957 -36.96 31.98 -83.75
C ASP A 957 -35.71 32.21 -82.85
N ILE A 958 -35.74 33.22 -81.97
CA ILE A 958 -34.58 33.66 -81.16
C ILE A 958 -34.25 32.66 -80.03
N ASP A 959 -33.07 32.07 -80.07
CA ASP A 959 -32.51 31.19 -79.03
C ASP A 959 -32.10 31.96 -77.75
N VAL A 960 -32.26 31.34 -76.57
CA VAL A 960 -31.84 31.91 -75.27
C VAL A 960 -31.02 30.92 -74.45
N THR A 961 -29.85 31.34 -73.97
CA THR A 961 -28.99 30.57 -73.06
C THR A 961 -28.88 31.24 -71.70
N ILE A 962 -28.91 30.43 -70.62
CA ILE A 962 -28.75 30.88 -69.23
C ILE A 962 -27.62 30.09 -68.57
N ALA A 963 -26.64 30.80 -68.01
CA ALA A 963 -25.48 30.25 -67.34
C ALA A 963 -24.93 31.20 -66.25
N GLY A 964 -23.82 30.83 -65.62
CA GLY A 964 -23.04 31.72 -64.75
C GLY A 964 -23.50 31.79 -63.30
N LEU A 965 -24.29 30.82 -62.84
CA LEU A 965 -24.77 30.68 -61.47
C LEU A 965 -24.15 29.48 -60.75
N THR A 966 -24.29 29.48 -59.43
CA THR A 966 -24.20 28.31 -58.56
C THR A 966 -25.50 28.18 -57.76
N ASP A 967 -25.74 27.03 -57.14
CA ASP A 967 -26.71 26.91 -56.06
C ASP A 967 -26.24 27.70 -54.82
N TRP A 968 -27.01 27.62 -53.74
CA TRP A 968 -26.69 28.21 -52.43
C TRP A 968 -25.43 27.59 -51.77
N VAL A 969 -25.09 26.33 -52.05
CA VAL A 969 -23.97 25.61 -51.40
C VAL A 969 -22.65 25.71 -52.18
N GLY A 970 -22.73 26.02 -53.48
CA GLY A 970 -21.61 26.33 -54.37
C GLY A 970 -21.49 25.46 -55.63
N ASN A 971 -22.37 24.48 -55.89
CA ASN A 971 -22.25 23.63 -57.07
C ASN A 971 -22.64 24.41 -58.34
N ALA A 972 -22.01 24.09 -59.48
CA ALA A 972 -22.07 24.94 -60.66
C ALA A 972 -23.31 24.66 -61.53
N GLN A 973 -24.07 25.69 -61.90
CA GLN A 973 -25.25 25.53 -62.74
C GLN A 973 -24.89 24.96 -64.11
N LEU A 974 -25.55 23.85 -64.48
CA LEU A 974 -25.48 23.30 -65.83
C LEU A 974 -26.12 24.30 -66.82
N ALA A 975 -25.28 24.88 -67.67
CA ALA A 975 -25.70 25.87 -68.66
C ALA A 975 -26.73 25.26 -69.65
N MET A 976 -27.85 25.95 -69.85
CA MET A 976 -28.95 25.45 -70.69
C MET A 976 -29.33 26.45 -71.79
N GLU A 977 -29.57 25.91 -72.98
CA GLU A 977 -30.00 26.62 -74.19
C GLU A 977 -31.44 26.22 -74.54
N VAL A 978 -32.31 27.21 -74.74
CA VAL A 978 -33.71 27.06 -75.11
C VAL A 978 -33.91 27.69 -76.49
N ALA A 979 -34.05 26.82 -77.50
CA ALA A 979 -34.14 27.24 -78.88
C ALA A 979 -35.52 27.81 -79.29
N ASP A 980 -35.55 28.58 -80.37
CA ASP A 980 -36.74 29.16 -81.03
C ASP A 980 -37.67 29.95 -80.07
N HIS A 981 -37.14 30.62 -79.03
CA HIS A 981 -37.95 31.07 -77.89
C HIS A 981 -38.92 32.22 -78.20
N PHE A 982 -38.56 33.23 -79.02
CA PHE A 982 -39.46 34.36 -79.37
C PHE A 982 -39.09 35.12 -80.67
N ASN A 983 -39.91 36.10 -81.08
CA ASN A 983 -39.81 36.81 -82.39
C ASN A 983 -39.96 38.36 -82.27
N ILE A 984 -39.57 39.12 -83.31
CA ILE A 984 -39.65 40.61 -83.46
C ILE A 984 -40.14 41.02 -84.88
N SER A 985 -41.10 41.97 -85.09
CA SER A 985 -41.56 42.42 -86.46
C SER A 985 -42.43 43.72 -86.59
N MET A 986 -42.50 44.40 -87.78
CA MET A 986 -42.90 45.84 -87.90
C MET A 986 -43.71 46.46 -89.13
N VAL A 987 -43.99 45.86 -90.32
CA VAL A 987 -44.18 46.64 -91.63
C VAL A 987 -45.55 46.51 -92.42
N ILE A 988 -45.89 47.44 -93.37
CA ILE A 988 -47.22 47.62 -94.11
C ILE A 988 -47.09 47.84 -95.69
N VAL A 989 -48.13 47.57 -96.55
CA VAL A 989 -48.04 47.22 -98.04
C VAL A 989 -49.10 47.83 -99.06
N GLY A 990 -48.83 47.93 -100.41
CA GLY A 990 -49.86 47.93 -101.52
C GLY A 990 -49.52 48.29 -103.04
N VAL A 991 -50.17 47.60 -104.04
CA VAL A 991 -50.28 47.77 -105.55
C VAL A 991 -49.28 47.03 -106.50
N GLU A 992 -49.77 46.62 -107.70
CA GLU A 992 -49.10 45.74 -108.70
C GLU A 992 -48.94 46.34 -110.15
N GLU A 993 -49.70 45.88 -111.17
CA GLU A 993 -49.30 45.87 -112.60
C GLU A 993 -50.15 46.72 -113.58
N THR A 994 -49.48 47.40 -114.52
CA THR A 994 -50.09 48.14 -115.65
C THR A 994 -49.26 48.06 -116.94
N ASP A 995 -49.88 47.89 -118.11
CA ASP A 995 -49.23 47.91 -119.44
C ASP A 995 -50.08 48.63 -120.50
N GLY A 996 -49.49 49.52 -121.30
CA GLY A 996 -50.15 50.24 -122.41
C GLY A 996 -51.19 51.31 -122.02
N ILE A 997 -51.92 51.14 -120.91
CA ILE A 997 -52.77 52.17 -120.29
C ILE A 997 -52.09 52.73 -119.04
N GLY A 998 -52.18 54.06 -118.87
CA GLY A 998 -51.40 54.81 -117.87
C GLY A 998 -51.87 54.65 -116.42
N LEU A 999 -51.38 55.53 -115.55
CA LEU A 999 -51.56 55.46 -114.10
C LEU A 999 -53.04 55.24 -113.72
N VAL A 1000 -53.28 54.20 -112.92
CA VAL A 1000 -54.63 53.81 -112.47
C VAL A 1000 -54.84 54.29 -111.04
N SER A 1001 -55.97 54.95 -110.81
CA SER A 1001 -56.46 55.24 -109.46
C SER A 1001 -57.87 54.70 -109.28
N VAL A 1002 -58.11 54.16 -108.08
CA VAL A 1002 -59.35 53.45 -107.72
C VAL A 1002 -59.86 54.07 -106.44
N TYR A 1003 -61.06 54.66 -106.48
CA TYR A 1003 -61.64 55.29 -105.32
C TYR A 1003 -63.18 55.17 -105.27
N PRO A 1004 -63.77 54.88 -104.09
CA PRO A 1004 -63.09 54.43 -102.87
C PRO A 1004 -62.57 52.99 -103.00
N ASN A 1005 -61.52 52.65 -102.25
CA ASN A 1005 -60.99 51.30 -102.09
C ASN A 1005 -60.44 51.17 -100.65
N PRO A 1006 -61.07 50.39 -99.75
CA PRO A 1006 -62.28 49.57 -99.96
C PRO A 1006 -63.54 50.36 -100.37
N VAL A 1007 -64.45 49.69 -101.09
CA VAL A 1007 -65.79 50.20 -101.46
C VAL A 1007 -66.89 49.39 -100.74
N PRO A 1008 -67.96 50.01 -100.22
CA PRO A 1008 -69.11 49.27 -99.67
C PRO A 1008 -69.84 48.41 -100.72
N GLY A 1009 -70.34 47.25 -100.31
CA GLY A 1009 -71.11 46.35 -101.18
C GLY A 1009 -72.39 46.97 -101.75
N GLY A 1010 -72.50 47.01 -103.08
CA GLY A 1010 -73.64 47.59 -103.81
C GLY A 1010 -73.39 48.99 -104.39
N GLU A 1011 -72.42 49.73 -103.87
CA GLU A 1011 -72.09 51.08 -104.30
C GLU A 1011 -71.28 51.14 -105.61
N VAL A 1012 -71.09 52.35 -106.13
CA VAL A 1012 -70.27 52.62 -107.32
C VAL A 1012 -68.87 53.07 -106.92
N PHE A 1013 -67.85 52.41 -107.46
CA PHE A 1013 -66.46 52.89 -107.43
C PHE A 1013 -66.07 53.51 -108.77
N THR A 1014 -65.13 54.45 -108.71
CA THR A 1014 -64.54 55.08 -109.89
C THR A 1014 -63.18 54.45 -110.17
N VAL A 1015 -62.94 54.10 -111.43
CA VAL A 1015 -61.60 53.85 -111.97
C VAL A 1015 -61.25 55.02 -112.90
N GLU A 1016 -60.19 55.76 -112.57
CA GLU A 1016 -59.62 56.78 -113.45
C GLU A 1016 -58.31 56.25 -114.03
N VAL A 1017 -58.20 56.29 -115.37
CA VAL A 1017 -57.06 55.77 -116.13
C VAL A 1017 -56.65 56.82 -117.16
N GLU A 1018 -55.37 57.18 -117.17
CA GLU A 1018 -54.84 58.33 -117.90
C GLU A 1018 -55.06 58.30 -119.44
N ASN A 1019 -55.05 57.11 -120.04
CA ASN A 1019 -55.21 56.92 -121.49
C ASN A 1019 -56.31 55.88 -121.79
N MET A 1020 -57.53 56.10 -121.31
CA MET A 1020 -58.61 55.12 -121.40
C MET A 1020 -59.20 54.99 -122.83
N PRO A 1021 -59.14 53.82 -123.49
CA PRO A 1021 -59.80 53.57 -124.77
C PRO A 1021 -61.32 53.71 -124.66
N SER A 1022 -61.99 54.19 -125.72
CA SER A 1022 -63.44 54.44 -125.70
C SER A 1022 -64.29 53.19 -125.43
N THR A 1023 -63.73 52.00 -125.68
CA THR A 1023 -64.36 50.71 -125.44
C THR A 1023 -63.31 49.71 -124.96
N MET A 1024 -63.54 49.09 -123.79
CA MET A 1024 -62.66 48.09 -123.18
C MET A 1024 -63.45 46.85 -122.76
N ASN A 1025 -62.75 45.75 -122.48
CA ASN A 1025 -63.30 44.64 -121.74
C ASN A 1025 -62.97 44.82 -120.25
N LEU A 1026 -63.96 44.58 -119.41
CA LEU A 1026 -63.81 44.43 -117.97
C LEU A 1026 -63.80 42.93 -117.64
N MET A 1027 -62.91 42.52 -116.74
CA MET A 1027 -62.99 41.23 -116.05
C MET A 1027 -62.69 41.45 -114.57
N ILE A 1028 -63.62 41.08 -113.71
CA ILE A 1028 -63.41 41.06 -112.25
C ILE A 1028 -63.35 39.61 -111.83
N TYR A 1029 -62.31 39.23 -111.09
CA TYR A 1029 -62.18 37.89 -110.51
C TYR A 1029 -61.86 37.93 -109.01
N THR A 1030 -62.26 36.89 -108.29
CA THR A 1030 -61.85 36.67 -106.89
C THR A 1030 -60.33 36.44 -106.81
N THR A 1031 -59.74 36.52 -105.61
CA THR A 1031 -58.36 36.04 -105.36
C THR A 1031 -58.11 34.57 -105.77
N LEU A 1032 -59.17 33.76 -105.93
CA LEU A 1032 -59.12 32.38 -106.45
C LEU A 1032 -59.27 32.27 -107.99
N GLY A 1033 -59.20 33.38 -108.73
CA GLY A 1033 -59.29 33.41 -110.20
C GLY A 1033 -60.68 33.16 -110.80
N GLN A 1034 -61.73 33.04 -109.99
CA GLN A 1034 -63.10 32.90 -110.50
C GLN A 1034 -63.64 34.24 -111.02
N VAL A 1035 -64.04 34.27 -112.30
CA VAL A 1035 -64.63 35.47 -112.92
C VAL A 1035 -66.02 35.74 -112.36
N VAL A 1036 -66.15 36.88 -111.68
CA VAL A 1036 -67.36 37.42 -111.04
C VAL A 1036 -68.19 38.22 -112.03
N ARG A 1037 -67.50 38.99 -112.89
CA ARG A 1037 -68.11 39.87 -113.89
C ARG A 1037 -67.21 39.95 -115.11
N SER A 1038 -67.78 39.80 -116.30
CA SER A 1038 -67.07 40.15 -117.53
C SER A 1038 -68.06 40.72 -118.56
N GLU A 1039 -67.72 41.89 -119.10
CA GLU A 1039 -68.53 42.60 -120.08
C GLU A 1039 -67.68 43.59 -120.88
N GLN A 1040 -68.21 44.08 -121.99
CA GLN A 1040 -67.62 45.19 -122.72
C GLN A 1040 -68.17 46.51 -122.17
N VAL A 1041 -67.27 47.35 -121.65
CA VAL A 1041 -67.58 48.66 -121.06
C VAL A 1041 -67.19 49.79 -122.01
N ASN A 1042 -67.96 50.88 -122.01
CA ASN A 1042 -67.65 52.09 -122.76
C ASN A 1042 -67.25 53.21 -121.80
N ALA A 1043 -66.10 53.82 -122.04
CA ALA A 1043 -65.56 54.88 -121.21
C ALA A 1043 -66.16 56.25 -121.57
N SER A 1044 -66.26 57.15 -120.58
CA SER A 1044 -66.65 58.55 -120.81
C SER A 1044 -65.44 59.46 -120.58
N GLY A 1045 -64.50 59.44 -121.52
CA GLY A 1045 -63.16 59.99 -121.31
C GLY A 1045 -62.31 59.07 -120.45
N ASN A 1046 -61.48 59.64 -119.55
CA ASN A 1046 -60.53 58.90 -118.72
C ASN A 1046 -61.13 58.17 -117.51
N ARG A 1047 -62.47 58.08 -117.44
CA ARG A 1047 -63.22 57.66 -116.26
C ARG A 1047 -64.20 56.55 -116.61
N LEU A 1048 -64.17 55.51 -115.77
CA LEU A 1048 -65.09 54.39 -115.79
C LEU A 1048 -65.73 54.23 -114.40
N GLU A 1049 -67.05 54.25 -114.35
CA GLU A 1049 -67.82 54.04 -113.12
C GLU A 1049 -68.39 52.62 -113.11
N LEU A 1050 -68.07 51.86 -112.06
CA LEU A 1050 -68.43 50.46 -111.92
C LEU A 1050 -69.17 50.24 -110.59
N SER A 1051 -70.32 49.57 -110.63
CA SER A 1051 -71.05 49.18 -109.42
C SER A 1051 -70.58 47.81 -108.91
N THR A 1052 -70.46 47.67 -107.59
CA THR A 1052 -70.26 46.38 -106.91
C THR A 1052 -71.58 45.63 -106.65
N ALA A 1053 -72.72 46.10 -107.19
CA ALA A 1053 -74.00 45.42 -107.07
C ALA A 1053 -73.93 43.97 -107.57
N GLY A 1054 -74.16 43.02 -106.65
CA GLY A 1054 -74.05 41.58 -106.89
C GLY A 1054 -72.71 40.95 -106.50
N MET A 1055 -71.73 41.73 -106.06
CA MET A 1055 -70.48 41.23 -105.46
C MET A 1055 -70.66 40.98 -103.95
N ALA A 1056 -69.88 40.05 -103.39
CA ALA A 1056 -69.84 39.80 -101.95
C ALA A 1056 -68.74 40.65 -101.30
N SER A 1057 -68.68 40.69 -99.97
CA SER A 1057 -67.56 41.31 -99.25
C SER A 1057 -66.29 40.47 -99.38
N GLY A 1058 -65.16 41.09 -99.73
CA GLY A 1058 -63.86 40.44 -99.87
C GLY A 1058 -62.94 41.12 -100.87
N ASN A 1059 -61.76 40.53 -101.08
CA ASN A 1059 -60.77 41.01 -102.04
C ASN A 1059 -61.01 40.43 -103.44
N TYR A 1060 -60.92 41.31 -104.44
CA TYR A 1060 -61.06 41.02 -105.86
C TYR A 1060 -59.90 41.62 -106.64
N PHE A 1061 -59.60 41.04 -107.79
CA PHE A 1061 -58.76 41.66 -108.80
C PHE A 1061 -59.63 42.15 -109.95
N VAL A 1062 -59.37 43.38 -110.38
CA VAL A 1062 -60.05 44.01 -111.51
C VAL A 1062 -59.05 44.15 -112.65
N HIS A 1063 -59.33 43.50 -113.76
CA HIS A 1063 -58.56 43.54 -114.99
C HIS A 1063 -59.35 44.30 -116.07
N LEU A 1064 -58.81 45.43 -116.51
CA LEU A 1064 -59.29 46.18 -117.66
C LEU A 1064 -58.35 45.89 -118.83
N TYR A 1065 -58.88 45.54 -120.01
CA TYR A 1065 -58.05 45.28 -121.19
C TYR A 1065 -58.72 45.61 -122.52
N SER A 1066 -57.92 45.97 -123.51
CA SER A 1066 -58.33 46.25 -124.90
C SER A 1066 -57.20 45.89 -125.87
N SER A 1067 -57.36 46.18 -127.16
CA SER A 1067 -56.24 46.12 -128.12
C SER A 1067 -55.19 47.23 -127.94
N GLU A 1068 -55.42 48.18 -127.03
CA GLU A 1068 -54.56 49.36 -126.80
C GLU A 1068 -53.83 49.33 -125.44
N GLY A 1069 -54.17 48.39 -124.54
CA GLY A 1069 -53.48 48.18 -123.25
C GLY A 1069 -54.33 47.47 -122.19
N GLN A 1070 -53.74 47.20 -121.01
CA GLN A 1070 -54.34 46.53 -119.86
C GLN A 1070 -53.85 47.04 -118.48
N ALA A 1071 -54.64 46.83 -117.42
CA ALA A 1071 -54.24 47.09 -116.04
C ALA A 1071 -54.91 46.12 -115.07
N VAL A 1072 -54.20 45.72 -114.01
CA VAL A 1072 -54.70 44.85 -112.94
C VAL A 1072 -54.50 45.54 -111.59
N PHE A 1073 -55.54 45.58 -110.78
CA PHE A 1073 -55.48 46.14 -109.43
C PHE A 1073 -56.40 45.40 -108.46
N GLN A 1074 -56.05 45.43 -107.18
CA GLN A 1074 -56.87 44.88 -106.11
C GLN A 1074 -57.97 45.86 -105.69
N LEU A 1075 -59.20 45.34 -105.58
CA LEU A 1075 -60.38 46.02 -105.06
C LEU A 1075 -60.89 45.26 -103.84
N GLU A 1076 -60.94 45.92 -102.68
CA GLU A 1076 -61.60 45.39 -101.50
C GLU A 1076 -63.07 45.85 -101.49
N VAL A 1077 -64.01 44.89 -101.39
CA VAL A 1077 -65.42 45.16 -101.15
C VAL A 1077 -65.71 44.97 -99.67
N ALA A 1078 -66.01 46.07 -98.97
CA ALA A 1078 -66.45 46.06 -97.59
C ALA A 1078 -67.90 45.56 -97.46
N LYS A 1079 -68.26 45.16 -96.24
CA LYS A 1079 -69.54 44.52 -95.89
C LYS A 1079 -70.76 45.45 -95.96
#